data_AF-A0A3R6X5Q4-F1
#
_entry.id   AF-A0A3R6X5Q4-F1
#
_cell.length_a   1.000
_cell.length_b   1.000
_cell.length_c   1.000
_cell.angle_alpha   90.00
_cell.angle_beta   90.00
_cell.angle_gamma   90.00
#
_symmetry.space_group_name_H-M   'P 1'
#
loop_
_entity.id
_entity.type
_entity.pdbx_description
1 polymer ?
#
loop_
_entity_poly.entity_id
_entity_poly.type
_entity_poly.pdbx_seq_one_letter_code
_entity_poly.pdbx_strand_id
1 'polypeptide(L)'
;MKSFTGFRLSLFSFLDRHPLYPYRDDAGELKVLLIGYGQRILDDILPTVATNGQLLDTALHITLASSNPSQCVDTLLQKVPYLPHFSAISCMNKRVSESEMEDNRCTLSFEKAQLTAEGMQQLAGEHSDYRYVIISTGTDEKNAELARAFGSCGRNEPVLIAYVQRKKKPGLTMPSTEQAELIPFGFDADEAEFSEELEKIGLNLHSSYIRSADSRYSANSVLHDFYHDKYTYVSNMEAAIHIKAKLLCCGISCSDLKQAAKEFSARIAKEPALIDRLASVEHDRWVFSKIFAGYRQLQDQTLIYRDGNTTHSSAQKWHTCLLPVDHTGVSSITEEIWQAAESGTVSDPGLDPLDQMTLLLHQKCRENAEAHTGTVDSLLKTIQDLLADNASFPLSAYESFKQLSLAVSELRIHKRSAISLYRRSWKKLYDQIRADDGVHAAVLTSILDNLQAEMGSLIEYVSRKDYKEQDRILCRGIPYALTHQFRPVVLKLLSSKTTDNIASIQQMDPAAVTFVGIARTAMELAQIDTVLANLKRYVSHYLQETEFEYSIFVPNELCGTADEEREDLVFVPLLERKALVDEMSMLFSAAPAYIDVSGADPLLTAAAMEYADTQGCGVFYNCGGTFLNISRAEELEYPFPKQGFTVEQMFSINGADTIGVESSRITGLENIYQPLWDLFLQNSMYWNTLPDKRIALPDDRTYTFPFAGEGGEVTIRTQQAVAQKLFPVLQQMVQLQYIRDISFDSVYGSARTILFSVRPGITDAAQFQAALQSLCDGFDPQTMTFSLNYNHKTLQVSGLRCTVSLADDNPAYLKGHKTILQRLTELGGIYDVVYSDPKTCTFRLASQEMRHIMEKAGNLAEAYVYYTALLDCGFDDVENGLSFRHSVGSEIRNEIDVLCTSADRSLFISVKARNEGAFADPDLNYLNMVAYEIRYEAEHFGLNSKAVLAAPALPMFTLAANGTYVLSNYAMKCRSRGVYLCGRECFQSGMLGRTLTAIMNDAVDTWSDFLRPTAAPVADSIPARIIPFEDLEEGQVYYGKIVGIIAKSAFVEIGVRHKGTVVNGALFISDIADCYVSDIHDFVQEGDVVKVVVTYIDPQKTQFRVSMKQVPERHEIIK
;
A
#
# COMPACT_ATOMS: atom_id res chain seq x y z
N MET A 1 17.78 -10.15 -26.18
CA MET A 1 18.79 -10.89 -25.37
C MET A 1 18.43 -12.39 -25.37
N LYS A 2 19.25 -13.29 -25.92
CA LYS A 2 18.97 -14.75 -25.92
C LYS A 2 19.51 -15.39 -24.62
N SER A 3 18.74 -15.30 -23.53
CA SER A 3 19.10 -15.83 -22.20
C SER A 3 19.01 -17.36 -22.11
N PHE A 4 18.19 -17.98 -22.96
CA PHE A 4 18.04 -19.42 -23.10
C PHE A 4 18.93 -19.98 -24.20
N THR A 5 19.41 -21.22 -24.01
CA THR A 5 20.04 -21.97 -25.09
C THR A 5 18.97 -22.36 -26.12
N GLY A 6 19.32 -22.47 -27.40
CA GLY A 6 18.37 -22.94 -28.43
C GLY A 6 17.78 -24.33 -28.13
N PHE A 7 18.47 -25.15 -27.32
CA PHE A 7 17.94 -26.43 -26.86
C PHE A 7 16.79 -26.27 -25.86
N ARG A 8 16.95 -25.40 -24.85
CA ARG A 8 15.94 -25.20 -23.81
C ARG A 8 14.64 -24.63 -24.38
N LEU A 9 14.75 -23.74 -25.37
CA LEU A 9 13.60 -23.25 -26.15
C LEU A 9 12.88 -24.38 -26.90
N SER A 10 13.64 -25.26 -27.56
CA SER A 10 13.05 -26.42 -28.25
C SER A 10 12.35 -27.38 -27.27
N LEU A 11 12.92 -27.59 -26.07
CA LEU A 11 12.32 -28.42 -25.04
C LEU A 11 11.01 -27.81 -24.52
N PHE A 12 10.96 -26.49 -24.32
CA PHE A 12 9.73 -25.80 -23.94
C PHE A 12 8.66 -25.83 -25.04
N SER A 13 9.03 -25.61 -26.31
CA SER A 13 8.12 -25.78 -27.44
C SER A 13 7.58 -27.22 -27.56
N PHE A 14 8.39 -28.20 -27.18
CA PHE A 14 7.95 -29.59 -27.10
C PHE A 14 6.92 -29.78 -25.97
N LEU A 15 7.20 -29.31 -24.75
CA LEU A 15 6.28 -29.44 -23.61
C LEU A 15 4.98 -28.65 -23.79
N ASP A 16 5.01 -27.53 -24.51
CA ASP A 16 3.79 -26.82 -24.87
C ASP A 16 2.91 -27.70 -25.77
N ARG A 17 3.46 -28.34 -26.81
CA ARG A 17 2.68 -29.23 -27.70
C ARG A 17 2.30 -30.55 -27.06
N HIS A 18 3.13 -31.05 -26.14
CA HIS A 18 2.98 -32.33 -25.47
C HIS A 18 3.14 -32.13 -23.94
N PRO A 19 2.11 -31.59 -23.26
CA PRO A 19 2.21 -31.30 -21.82
C PRO A 19 2.27 -32.59 -20.99
N LEU A 20 2.86 -32.50 -19.80
CA LEU A 20 2.97 -33.65 -18.87
C LEU A 20 1.62 -34.03 -18.24
N TYR A 21 0.73 -33.05 -18.02
CA TYR A 21 -0.52 -33.21 -17.29
C TYR A 21 -1.41 -34.42 -17.72
N PRO A 22 -1.62 -34.69 -19.03
CA PRO A 22 -2.49 -35.80 -19.46
C PRO A 22 -1.95 -37.20 -19.15
N TYR A 23 -0.70 -37.31 -18.69
CA TYR A 23 0.00 -38.58 -18.46
C TYR A 23 0.05 -38.98 -16.98
N ARG A 24 -0.81 -38.39 -16.14
CA ARG A 24 -1.05 -38.88 -14.78
C ARG A 24 -1.75 -40.24 -14.83
N ASP A 25 -1.39 -41.10 -13.90
CA ASP A 25 -2.05 -42.41 -13.76
C ASP A 25 -3.38 -42.28 -12.99
N ASP A 26 -4.06 -43.42 -12.82
CA ASP A 26 -5.35 -43.49 -12.12
C ASP A 26 -5.26 -43.10 -10.63
N ALA A 27 -4.05 -43.13 -10.04
CA ALA A 27 -3.81 -42.67 -8.68
C ALA A 27 -3.54 -41.15 -8.61
N GLY A 28 -3.48 -40.47 -9.76
CA GLY A 28 -3.15 -39.05 -9.86
C GLY A 28 -1.65 -38.78 -9.80
N GLU A 29 -0.79 -39.81 -9.89
CA GLU A 29 0.66 -39.65 -9.87
C GLU A 29 1.19 -39.36 -11.28
N LEU A 30 2.21 -38.50 -11.39
CA LEU A 30 2.92 -38.23 -12.64
C LEU A 30 4.28 -38.93 -12.63
N LYS A 31 4.43 -39.94 -13.48
CA LYS A 31 5.67 -40.74 -13.62
C LYS A 31 6.38 -40.44 -14.93
N VAL A 32 7.60 -39.89 -14.84
CA VAL A 32 8.42 -39.51 -16.00
C VAL A 32 9.75 -40.27 -16.00
N LEU A 33 10.03 -40.97 -17.09
CA LEU A 33 11.27 -41.74 -17.26
C LEU A 33 12.25 -40.97 -18.16
N LEU A 34 13.39 -40.61 -17.61
CA LEU A 34 14.52 -40.03 -18.32
C LEU A 34 15.53 -41.14 -18.62
N ILE A 35 15.95 -41.28 -19.87
CA ILE A 35 16.91 -42.31 -20.29
C ILE A 35 18.15 -41.63 -20.86
N GLY A 36 19.30 -41.89 -20.25
CA GLY A 36 20.60 -41.52 -20.80
C GLY A 36 21.56 -40.91 -19.80
N TYR A 37 22.44 -40.04 -20.27
CA TYR A 37 23.54 -39.48 -19.49
C TYR A 37 24.05 -38.16 -20.07
N GLY A 38 24.90 -37.48 -19.29
CA GLY A 38 25.62 -36.28 -19.70
C GLY A 38 24.99 -34.97 -19.22
N GLN A 39 25.62 -33.85 -19.56
CA GLN A 39 25.20 -32.53 -19.07
C GLN A 39 23.76 -32.18 -19.45
N ARG A 40 23.33 -32.46 -20.67
CA ARG A 40 22.00 -32.08 -21.17
C ARG A 40 20.85 -32.66 -20.36
N ILE A 41 20.97 -33.93 -19.94
CA ILE A 41 19.89 -34.56 -19.17
C ILE A 41 19.79 -33.94 -17.76
N LEU A 42 20.92 -33.54 -17.17
CA LEU A 42 20.98 -32.96 -15.82
C LEU A 42 20.76 -31.45 -15.78
N ASP A 43 21.19 -30.71 -16.81
CA ASP A 43 21.23 -29.24 -16.84
C ASP A 43 20.01 -28.64 -17.57
N ASP A 44 19.39 -29.38 -18.48
CA ASP A 44 18.26 -28.87 -19.29
C ASP A 44 16.99 -29.72 -19.09
N ILE A 45 17.06 -31.04 -19.27
CA ILE A 45 15.86 -31.91 -19.29
C ILE A 45 15.28 -32.12 -17.89
N LEU A 46 16.08 -32.65 -16.95
CA LEU A 46 15.63 -32.92 -15.59
C LEU A 46 15.06 -31.65 -14.91
N PRO A 47 15.73 -30.49 -14.94
CA PRO A 47 15.19 -29.26 -14.37
C PRO A 47 13.84 -28.88 -14.99
N THR A 48 13.73 -28.96 -16.32
CA THR A 48 12.53 -28.57 -17.04
C THR A 48 11.36 -29.50 -16.74
N VAL A 49 11.59 -30.81 -16.62
CA VAL A 49 10.58 -31.79 -16.20
C VAL A 49 10.18 -31.58 -14.74
N ALA A 50 11.14 -31.35 -13.84
CA ALA A 50 10.85 -31.09 -12.44
C ALA A 50 10.01 -29.82 -12.25
N THR A 51 10.34 -28.74 -12.95
CA THR A 51 9.60 -27.47 -12.90
C THR A 51 8.20 -27.60 -13.52
N ASN A 52 8.06 -28.22 -14.70
CA ASN A 52 6.74 -28.34 -15.38
C ASN A 52 5.89 -29.51 -14.87
N GLY A 53 6.47 -30.38 -14.03
CA GLY A 53 5.78 -31.49 -13.38
C GLY A 53 5.15 -31.11 -12.04
N GLN A 54 5.33 -29.87 -11.56
CA GLN A 54 4.63 -29.36 -10.38
C GLN A 54 3.17 -29.10 -10.76
N LEU A 55 2.29 -30.05 -10.43
CA LEU A 55 0.88 -30.00 -10.81
C LEU A 55 -0.01 -30.08 -9.57
N LEU A 56 -1.23 -29.53 -9.68
CA LEU A 56 -2.21 -29.56 -8.60
C LEU A 56 -2.54 -31.01 -8.21
N ASP A 57 -2.51 -31.30 -6.90
CA ASP A 57 -2.83 -32.62 -6.32
C ASP A 57 -2.08 -33.80 -6.94
N THR A 58 -0.84 -33.58 -7.39
CA THR A 58 -0.07 -34.57 -8.15
C THR A 58 1.27 -34.82 -7.50
N ALA A 59 1.56 -36.09 -7.18
CA ALA A 59 2.91 -36.51 -6.81
C ALA A 59 3.76 -36.72 -8.07
N LEU A 60 4.94 -36.10 -8.13
CA LEU A 60 5.86 -36.19 -9.25
C LEU A 60 6.96 -37.22 -8.98
N HIS A 61 7.08 -38.21 -9.84
CA HIS A 61 8.10 -39.24 -9.80
C HIS A 61 8.96 -39.18 -11.07
N ILE A 62 10.22 -38.77 -10.92
CA ILE A 62 11.17 -38.73 -12.04
C ILE A 62 12.21 -39.82 -11.83
N THR A 63 12.35 -40.69 -12.83
CA THR A 63 13.35 -41.76 -12.81
C THR A 63 14.37 -41.53 -13.90
N LEU A 64 15.65 -41.41 -13.54
CA LEU A 64 16.76 -41.32 -14.48
C LEU A 64 17.48 -42.67 -14.60
N ALA A 65 17.23 -43.35 -15.72
CA ALA A 65 17.91 -44.57 -16.12
C ALA A 65 19.21 -44.25 -16.88
N SER A 66 20.35 -44.61 -16.29
CA SER A 66 21.70 -44.30 -16.80
C SER A 66 22.63 -45.51 -16.72
N SER A 67 23.68 -45.52 -17.56
CA SER A 67 24.74 -46.51 -17.44
C SER A 67 25.56 -46.36 -16.14
N ASN A 68 25.59 -45.15 -15.56
CA ASN A 68 26.32 -44.85 -14.33
C ASN A 68 25.50 -43.92 -13.38
N PRO A 69 24.47 -44.44 -12.71
CA PRO A 69 23.55 -43.63 -11.91
C PRO A 69 24.23 -42.92 -10.73
N SER A 70 25.20 -43.55 -10.07
CA SER A 70 25.95 -42.94 -8.95
C SER A 70 26.65 -41.66 -9.38
N GLN A 71 27.33 -41.68 -10.53
CA GLN A 71 27.99 -40.49 -11.08
C GLN A 71 26.99 -39.38 -11.42
N CYS A 72 25.80 -39.72 -11.92
CA CYS A 72 24.75 -38.75 -12.19
C CYS A 72 24.27 -38.05 -10.90
N VAL A 73 24.05 -38.81 -9.83
CA VAL A 73 23.68 -38.27 -8.51
C VAL A 73 24.77 -37.37 -7.96
N ASP A 74 26.03 -37.83 -7.98
CA ASP A 74 27.16 -37.05 -7.47
C ASP A 74 27.31 -35.73 -8.25
N THR A 75 27.19 -35.78 -9.58
CA THR A 75 27.26 -34.59 -10.45
C THR A 75 26.10 -33.63 -10.18
N LEU A 76 24.89 -34.16 -9.97
CA LEU A 76 23.71 -33.36 -9.68
C LEU A 76 23.86 -32.67 -8.32
N LEU A 77 24.13 -33.42 -7.25
CA LEU A 77 24.25 -32.87 -5.90
C LEU A 77 25.42 -31.90 -5.74
N GLN A 78 26.49 -32.07 -6.53
CA GLN A 78 27.57 -31.08 -6.59
C GLN A 78 27.10 -29.74 -7.17
N LYS A 79 26.18 -29.76 -8.16
CA LYS A 79 25.65 -28.55 -8.80
C LYS A 79 24.49 -27.92 -8.04
N VAL A 80 23.62 -28.74 -7.46
CA VAL A 80 22.38 -28.32 -6.79
C VAL A 80 22.29 -28.92 -5.38
N PRO A 81 23.23 -28.56 -4.48
CA PRO A 81 23.35 -29.16 -3.15
C PRO A 81 22.12 -28.95 -2.27
N TYR A 82 21.25 -27.99 -2.62
CA TYR A 82 20.05 -27.65 -1.87
C TYR A 82 18.79 -28.41 -2.32
N LEU A 83 18.87 -29.17 -3.42
CA LEU A 83 17.77 -29.99 -3.93
C LEU A 83 17.19 -31.01 -2.93
N PRO A 84 18.00 -31.67 -2.07
CA PRO A 84 17.49 -32.62 -1.07
C PRO A 84 16.40 -32.07 -0.14
N HIS A 85 16.38 -30.76 0.14
CA HIS A 85 15.33 -30.15 0.97
C HIS A 85 13.93 -30.30 0.33
N PHE A 86 13.86 -30.29 -1.00
CA PHE A 86 12.59 -30.28 -1.76
C PHE A 86 12.30 -31.58 -2.50
N SER A 87 13.24 -32.53 -2.51
CA SER A 87 13.01 -33.80 -3.18
C SER A 87 13.74 -34.95 -2.52
N ALA A 88 13.03 -36.06 -2.34
CA ALA A 88 13.64 -37.31 -1.90
C ALA A 88 14.42 -37.93 -3.06
N ILE A 89 15.68 -38.29 -2.80
CA ILE A 89 16.58 -38.81 -3.83
C ILE A 89 16.96 -40.25 -3.48
N SER A 90 16.85 -41.14 -4.47
CA SER A 90 17.27 -42.53 -4.37
C SER A 90 18.22 -42.91 -5.51
N CYS A 91 19.16 -43.82 -5.25
CA CYS A 91 20.09 -44.33 -6.24
C CYS A 91 20.22 -45.84 -6.09
N MET A 92 19.92 -46.59 -7.15
CA MET A 92 19.90 -48.06 -7.17
C MET A 92 19.11 -48.63 -5.98
N ASN A 93 17.89 -48.10 -5.77
CA ASN A 93 16.97 -48.45 -4.68
C ASN A 93 17.50 -48.20 -3.26
N LYS A 94 18.60 -47.44 -3.12
CA LYS A 94 19.10 -46.97 -1.83
C LYS A 94 18.73 -45.50 -1.66
N ARG A 95 18.16 -45.16 -0.51
CA ARG A 95 17.84 -43.78 -0.14
C ARG A 95 19.15 -42.98 0.01
N VAL A 96 19.24 -41.85 -0.69
CA VAL A 96 20.37 -40.90 -0.65
C VAL A 96 20.02 -39.73 0.26
N SER A 97 18.81 -39.18 0.13
CA SER A 97 18.29 -38.11 1.00
C SER A 97 16.78 -38.25 1.23
N GLU A 98 16.29 -37.63 2.30
CA GLU A 98 14.87 -37.42 2.57
C GLU A 98 14.50 -35.98 2.22
N SER A 99 13.26 -35.76 1.80
CA SER A 99 12.72 -34.42 1.59
C SER A 99 12.23 -33.85 2.92
N GLU A 100 12.36 -32.54 3.09
CA GLU A 100 11.75 -31.80 4.22
C GLU A 100 10.29 -31.41 3.95
N MET A 101 9.76 -31.71 2.75
CA MET A 101 8.36 -31.45 2.40
C MET A 101 7.46 -32.55 2.98
N GLU A 102 6.34 -32.17 3.61
CA GLU A 102 5.46 -33.07 4.38
C GLU A 102 4.94 -34.29 3.59
N ASP A 103 4.90 -34.23 2.25
CA ASP A 103 4.28 -35.27 1.41
C ASP A 103 5.19 -35.89 0.32
N ASN A 104 6.50 -35.58 0.29
CA ASN A 104 7.40 -36.01 -0.80
C ASN A 104 6.84 -35.72 -2.21
N ARG A 105 6.29 -34.53 -2.43
CA ARG A 105 5.63 -34.11 -3.69
C ARG A 105 6.48 -34.32 -4.95
N CYS A 106 7.81 -34.35 -4.82
CA CYS A 106 8.72 -34.70 -5.90
C CYS A 106 9.75 -35.74 -5.44
N THR A 107 9.90 -36.82 -6.20
CA THR A 107 10.92 -37.87 -5.97
C THR A 107 11.81 -38.06 -7.19
N LEU A 108 13.11 -38.23 -6.95
CA LEU A 108 14.12 -38.49 -7.98
C LEU A 108 14.78 -39.85 -7.74
N SER A 109 14.63 -40.77 -8.68
CA SER A 109 15.22 -42.11 -8.63
C SER A 109 16.26 -42.28 -9.72
N PHE A 110 17.45 -42.75 -9.35
CA PHE A 110 18.55 -42.98 -10.29
C PHE A 110 18.82 -44.47 -10.42
N GLU A 111 18.59 -45.00 -11.61
CA GLU A 111 18.62 -46.44 -11.87
C GLU A 111 19.69 -46.82 -12.87
N LYS A 112 20.21 -48.04 -12.71
CA LYS A 112 21.22 -48.58 -13.62
C LYS A 112 20.53 -49.24 -14.81
N ALA A 113 20.78 -48.73 -16.00
CA ALA A 113 20.26 -49.31 -17.24
C ALA A 113 21.36 -49.58 -18.26
N GLN A 114 21.21 -50.68 -19.01
CA GLN A 114 22.04 -50.91 -20.20
C GLN A 114 21.43 -50.15 -21.38
N LEU A 115 22.17 -49.17 -21.91
CA LEU A 115 21.72 -48.33 -23.02
C LEU A 115 21.95 -49.02 -24.38
N THR A 116 21.39 -50.22 -24.50
CA THR A 116 21.37 -51.10 -25.68
C THR A 116 19.91 -51.41 -26.04
N ALA A 117 19.65 -51.91 -27.26
CA ALA A 117 18.29 -52.26 -27.65
C ALA A 117 17.64 -53.30 -26.71
N GLU A 118 18.37 -54.35 -26.34
CA GLU A 118 17.91 -55.37 -25.38
C GLU A 118 17.66 -54.77 -23.99
N GLY A 119 18.54 -53.88 -23.52
CA GLY A 119 18.36 -53.20 -22.25
C GLY A 119 17.16 -52.26 -22.22
N MET A 120 16.82 -51.61 -23.35
CA MET A 120 15.59 -50.80 -23.46
C MET A 120 14.33 -51.65 -23.42
N GLN A 121 14.36 -52.86 -23.99
CA GLN A 121 13.22 -53.77 -23.92
C GLN A 121 12.98 -54.27 -22.50
N GLN A 122 14.05 -54.57 -21.75
CA GLN A 122 13.96 -54.89 -20.33
C GLN A 122 13.40 -53.69 -19.54
N LEU A 123 13.98 -52.51 -19.72
CA LEU A 123 13.56 -51.29 -19.02
C LEU A 123 12.10 -50.93 -19.30
N ALA A 124 11.64 -51.09 -20.54
CA ALA A 124 10.25 -50.83 -20.92
C ALA A 124 9.25 -51.78 -20.23
N GLY A 125 9.67 -53.01 -19.91
CA GLY A 125 8.90 -53.97 -19.12
C GLY A 125 8.92 -53.66 -17.62
N GLU A 126 10.07 -53.26 -17.07
CA GLU A 126 10.22 -52.87 -15.66
C GLU A 126 9.40 -51.60 -15.34
N HIS A 127 9.37 -50.63 -16.27
CA HIS A 127 8.69 -49.34 -16.12
C HIS A 127 7.46 -49.24 -17.02
N SER A 128 6.64 -50.31 -17.05
CA SER A 128 5.46 -50.40 -17.91
C SER A 128 4.35 -49.38 -17.59
N ASP A 129 4.34 -48.86 -16.36
CA ASP A 129 3.44 -47.82 -15.85
C ASP A 129 3.87 -46.39 -16.21
N TYR A 130 5.09 -46.19 -16.73
CA TYR A 130 5.55 -44.87 -17.17
C TYR A 130 5.02 -44.54 -18.56
N ARG A 131 4.18 -43.50 -18.64
CA ARG A 131 3.54 -43.05 -19.88
C ARG A 131 4.27 -41.89 -20.57
N TYR A 132 5.28 -41.31 -19.93
CA TYR A 132 6.08 -40.21 -20.47
C TYR A 132 7.58 -40.52 -20.37
N VAL A 133 8.26 -40.58 -21.51
CA VAL A 133 9.67 -40.97 -21.60
C VAL A 133 10.46 -39.92 -22.38
N ILE A 134 11.64 -39.53 -21.89
CA ILE A 134 12.56 -38.62 -22.60
C ILE A 134 13.96 -39.25 -22.71
N ILE A 135 14.51 -39.34 -23.92
CA ILE A 135 15.79 -40.00 -24.20
C ILE A 135 16.86 -39.01 -24.68
N SER A 136 18.04 -39.05 -24.03
CA SER A 136 19.22 -38.26 -24.41
C SER A 136 20.55 -38.93 -23.99
N THR A 137 21.27 -39.52 -24.95
CA THR A 137 22.55 -40.25 -24.77
C THR A 137 23.74 -39.63 -25.54
N GLY A 138 23.58 -38.42 -26.07
CA GLY A 138 24.67 -37.62 -26.67
C GLY A 138 24.76 -37.63 -28.21
N THR A 139 24.22 -38.65 -28.90
CA THR A 139 24.15 -38.73 -30.38
C THR A 139 22.72 -38.99 -30.87
N ASP A 140 22.36 -38.39 -32.00
CA ASP A 140 21.00 -38.48 -32.58
C ASP A 140 20.65 -39.92 -32.98
N GLU A 141 21.63 -40.64 -33.56
CA GLU A 141 21.45 -42.02 -34.00
C GLU A 141 21.17 -42.95 -32.82
N LYS A 142 21.86 -42.76 -31.70
CA LYS A 142 21.66 -43.58 -30.51
C LYS A 142 20.33 -43.27 -29.83
N ASN A 143 19.95 -41.99 -29.75
CA ASN A 143 18.65 -41.59 -29.22
C ASN A 143 17.49 -42.24 -30.00
N ALA A 144 17.54 -42.20 -31.33
CA ALA A 144 16.52 -42.82 -32.18
C ALA A 144 16.50 -44.36 -32.09
N GLU A 145 17.68 -45.00 -32.01
CA GLU A 145 17.81 -46.45 -31.80
C GLU A 145 17.14 -46.89 -30.49
N LEU A 146 17.44 -46.18 -29.39
CA LEU A 146 16.90 -46.48 -28.06
C LEU A 146 15.40 -46.22 -27.99
N ALA A 147 14.92 -45.11 -28.58
CA ALA A 147 13.50 -44.80 -28.65
C ALA A 147 12.71 -45.91 -29.37
N ARG A 148 13.24 -46.41 -30.49
CA ARG A 148 12.64 -47.54 -31.23
C ARG A 148 12.64 -48.82 -30.40
N ALA A 149 13.75 -49.12 -29.72
CA ALA A 149 13.85 -50.33 -28.92
C ALA A 149 12.88 -50.31 -27.75
N PHE A 150 12.73 -49.17 -27.07
CA PHE A 150 11.78 -48.98 -25.98
C PHE A 150 10.32 -49.05 -26.47
N GLY A 151 10.00 -48.38 -27.58
CA GLY A 151 8.64 -48.37 -28.14
C GLY A 151 8.21 -49.66 -28.86
N SER A 152 9.12 -50.61 -29.07
CA SER A 152 8.77 -51.92 -29.69
C SER A 152 8.21 -52.93 -28.69
N CYS A 153 8.26 -52.63 -27.39
CA CYS A 153 7.62 -53.42 -26.35
C CYS A 153 6.11 -53.20 -26.35
N GLY A 154 5.34 -54.28 -26.45
CA GLY A 154 3.87 -54.21 -26.37
C GLY A 154 3.42 -53.64 -25.03
N ARG A 155 2.56 -52.62 -25.07
CA ARG A 155 2.03 -51.93 -23.88
C ARG A 155 0.51 -51.90 -23.90
N ASN A 156 -0.07 -51.92 -22.69
CA ASN A 156 -1.52 -51.81 -22.51
C ASN A 156 -2.01 -50.38 -22.77
N GLU A 157 -1.21 -49.38 -22.41
CA GLU A 157 -1.52 -47.97 -22.58
C GLU A 157 -0.53 -47.27 -23.50
N PRO A 158 -0.95 -46.26 -24.27
CA PRO A 158 -0.07 -45.48 -25.11
C PRO A 158 1.01 -44.76 -24.29
N VAL A 159 2.27 -44.89 -24.72
CA VAL A 159 3.41 -44.14 -24.18
C VAL A 159 3.85 -43.05 -25.14
N LEU A 160 4.16 -41.87 -24.61
CA LEU A 160 4.89 -40.84 -25.34
C LEU A 160 6.39 -41.00 -25.09
N ILE A 161 7.16 -41.14 -26.17
CA ILE A 161 8.61 -41.29 -26.15
C ILE A 161 9.24 -40.14 -26.92
N ALA A 162 9.71 -39.15 -26.18
CA ALA A 162 10.45 -38.02 -26.71
C ALA A 162 11.95 -38.34 -26.78
N TYR A 163 12.63 -37.92 -27.84
CA TYR A 163 14.07 -38.15 -27.97
C TYR A 163 14.80 -36.96 -28.61
N VAL A 164 15.98 -36.65 -28.08
CA VAL A 164 16.75 -35.49 -28.52
C VAL A 164 17.35 -35.72 -29.91
N GLN A 165 17.19 -34.75 -30.82
CA GLN A 165 17.77 -34.77 -32.16
C GLN A 165 18.33 -33.38 -32.54
N ARG A 166 19.58 -33.30 -33.02
CA ARG A 166 20.26 -32.03 -33.33
C ARG A 166 19.97 -31.45 -34.71
N LYS A 167 19.42 -32.23 -35.64
CA LYS A 167 18.92 -31.78 -36.95
C LYS A 167 17.81 -32.74 -37.39
N LYS A 168 16.72 -32.24 -37.99
CA LYS A 168 15.77 -33.09 -38.74
C LYS A 168 16.50 -33.83 -39.87
N LYS A 169 17.02 -35.03 -39.59
CA LYS A 169 17.60 -35.92 -40.59
C LYS A 169 16.49 -36.82 -41.14
N PRO A 170 16.15 -36.74 -42.44
CA PRO A 170 15.24 -37.69 -43.07
C PRO A 170 15.75 -39.13 -42.85
N GLY A 171 14.92 -40.00 -42.25
CA GLY A 171 15.27 -41.40 -41.92
C GLY A 171 15.55 -41.70 -40.44
N LEU A 172 15.68 -40.69 -39.57
CA LEU A 172 15.71 -40.87 -38.11
C LEU A 172 14.38 -40.51 -37.42
N THR A 173 13.47 -39.83 -38.12
CA THR A 173 12.09 -39.63 -37.72
C THR A 173 11.30 -40.89 -38.03
N MET A 174 10.71 -41.52 -37.01
CA MET A 174 10.07 -42.82 -37.11
C MET A 174 8.54 -42.69 -37.06
N PRO A 175 7.77 -43.59 -37.70
CA PRO A 175 6.33 -43.58 -37.56
C PRO A 175 5.94 -43.98 -36.14
N SER A 176 5.04 -43.20 -35.54
CA SER A 176 4.33 -43.57 -34.31
C SER A 176 3.47 -44.82 -34.56
N THR A 177 3.26 -45.61 -33.51
CA THR A 177 2.33 -46.75 -33.49
C THR A 177 1.14 -46.42 -32.60
N GLU A 178 0.10 -47.26 -32.59
CA GLU A 178 -1.03 -47.09 -31.66
C GLU A 178 -0.62 -47.18 -30.18
N GLN A 179 0.48 -47.89 -29.87
CA GLN A 179 0.94 -48.13 -28.49
C GLN A 179 2.10 -47.21 -28.06
N ALA A 180 2.80 -46.57 -29.01
CA ALA A 180 3.95 -45.72 -28.74
C ALA A 180 4.04 -44.55 -29.73
N GLU A 181 3.96 -43.34 -29.20
CA GLU A 181 4.15 -42.09 -29.93
C GLU A 181 5.62 -41.66 -29.83
N LEU A 182 6.32 -41.57 -30.98
CA LEU A 182 7.76 -41.28 -31.04
C LEU A 182 7.98 -39.86 -31.53
N ILE A 183 8.48 -38.98 -30.66
CA ILE A 183 8.58 -37.54 -30.96
C ILE A 183 10.04 -37.07 -30.87
N PRO A 184 10.70 -36.77 -32.01
CA PRO A 184 11.98 -36.09 -31.97
C PRO A 184 11.82 -34.62 -31.61
N PHE A 185 12.71 -34.09 -30.78
CA PHE A 185 12.82 -32.65 -30.50
C PHE A 185 14.28 -32.22 -30.35
N GLY A 186 14.59 -30.95 -30.62
CA GLY A 186 15.94 -30.39 -30.52
C GLY A 186 16.21 -29.34 -31.60
N PHE A 187 17.49 -29.12 -31.94
CA PHE A 187 17.89 -27.96 -32.75
C PHE A 187 17.38 -28.04 -34.20
N ASP A 188 16.46 -27.14 -34.58
CA ASP A 188 16.40 -26.60 -35.94
C ASP A 188 17.07 -25.20 -35.85
N ALA A 189 18.22 -25.05 -36.52
CA ALA A 189 19.27 -24.11 -36.12
C ALA A 189 19.03 -22.63 -36.46
N ASP A 190 17.89 -22.23 -37.04
CA ASP A 190 17.77 -20.86 -37.58
C ASP A 190 16.59 -20.02 -37.07
N GLU A 191 15.58 -20.54 -36.34
CA GLU A 191 14.36 -19.76 -36.02
C GLU A 191 13.66 -20.06 -34.67
N ALA A 192 14.30 -20.76 -33.72
CA ALA A 192 13.64 -21.05 -32.43
C ALA A 192 13.67 -19.83 -31.50
N GLU A 193 12.64 -19.00 -31.58
CA GLU A 193 12.29 -17.98 -30.58
C GLU A 193 11.02 -18.43 -29.83
N PHE A 194 10.74 -17.83 -28.67
CA PHE A 194 9.43 -18.06 -28.05
C PHE A 194 8.35 -17.58 -29.00
N SER A 195 7.17 -18.21 -28.97
CA SER A 195 6.04 -17.60 -29.66
C SER A 195 5.82 -16.21 -29.08
N GLU A 196 5.49 -15.27 -29.96
CA GLU A 196 5.11 -13.91 -29.56
C GLU A 196 4.02 -13.93 -28.47
N GLU A 197 3.15 -14.95 -28.52
CA GLU A 197 2.13 -15.25 -27.52
C GLU A 197 2.70 -15.58 -26.13
N LEU A 198 3.68 -16.49 -26.02
CA LEU A 198 4.30 -16.85 -24.74
C LEU A 198 5.08 -15.67 -24.13
N GLU A 199 5.73 -14.87 -24.97
CA GLU A 199 6.44 -13.68 -24.52
C GLU A 199 5.47 -12.60 -24.02
N LYS A 200 4.33 -12.40 -24.70
CA LYS A 200 3.23 -11.54 -24.21
C LYS A 200 2.70 -12.01 -22.86
N ILE A 201 2.46 -13.31 -22.69
CA ILE A 201 2.05 -13.89 -21.40
C ILE A 201 3.10 -13.59 -20.33
N GLY A 202 4.39 -13.80 -20.62
CA GLY A 202 5.49 -13.52 -19.71
C GLY A 202 5.56 -12.04 -19.31
N LEU A 203 5.40 -11.12 -20.26
CA LEU A 203 5.36 -9.68 -20.02
C LEU A 203 4.17 -9.30 -19.12
N ASN A 204 2.99 -9.86 -19.38
CA ASN A 204 1.80 -9.59 -18.57
C ASN A 204 1.92 -10.15 -17.14
N LEU A 205 2.56 -11.31 -16.95
CA LEU A 205 2.90 -11.83 -15.62
C LEU A 205 3.86 -10.90 -14.88
N HIS A 206 4.90 -10.41 -15.55
CA HIS A 206 5.83 -9.45 -14.96
C HIS A 206 5.13 -8.14 -14.57
N SER A 207 4.29 -7.62 -15.46
CA SER A 207 3.45 -6.44 -15.19
C SER A 207 2.57 -6.65 -13.96
N SER A 208 1.94 -7.83 -13.85
CA SER A 208 1.09 -8.16 -12.70
C SER A 208 1.87 -8.17 -11.39
N TYR A 209 3.05 -8.81 -11.39
CA TYR A 209 3.92 -8.87 -10.23
C TYR A 209 4.38 -7.48 -9.77
N ILE A 210 4.98 -6.69 -10.67
CA ILE A 210 5.59 -5.42 -10.29
C ILE A 210 4.55 -4.35 -9.94
N ARG A 211 3.41 -4.33 -10.65
CA ARG A 211 2.31 -3.39 -10.35
C ARG A 211 1.50 -3.76 -9.12
N SER A 212 1.62 -5.00 -8.62
CA SER A 212 1.07 -5.35 -7.31
C SER A 212 1.77 -4.65 -6.15
N ALA A 213 3.08 -4.45 -6.29
CA ALA A 213 3.90 -3.72 -5.33
C ALA A 213 3.90 -2.21 -5.58
N ASP A 214 3.56 -1.78 -6.79
CA ASP A 214 3.44 -0.37 -7.17
C ASP A 214 2.48 -0.18 -8.34
N SER A 215 1.22 0.13 -8.04
CA SER A 215 0.22 0.34 -9.10
C SER A 215 0.54 1.51 -10.04
N ARG A 216 1.52 2.36 -9.68
CA ARG A 216 1.99 3.49 -10.49
C ARG A 216 3.24 3.18 -11.32
N TYR A 217 3.72 1.93 -11.34
CA TYR A 217 4.87 1.54 -12.15
C TYR A 217 4.56 1.65 -13.66
N SER A 218 5.29 2.52 -14.36
CA SER A 218 5.00 2.84 -15.76
C SER A 218 5.24 1.66 -16.68
N ALA A 219 4.48 1.59 -17.77
CA ALA A 219 4.57 0.55 -18.77
C ALA A 219 5.96 0.49 -19.42
N ASN A 220 6.63 1.65 -19.61
CA ASN A 220 7.99 1.68 -20.11
C ASN A 220 9.00 1.07 -19.12
N SER A 221 8.84 1.30 -17.83
CA SER A 221 9.69 0.66 -16.81
C SER A 221 9.45 -0.85 -16.76
N VAL A 222 8.19 -1.32 -16.87
CA VAL A 222 7.87 -2.76 -17.01
C VAL A 222 8.58 -3.36 -18.23
N LEU A 223 8.50 -2.72 -19.40
CA LEU A 223 9.16 -3.18 -20.61
C LEU A 223 10.68 -3.24 -20.42
N HIS A 224 11.26 -2.17 -19.87
CA HIS A 224 12.69 -2.10 -19.63
C HIS A 224 13.17 -3.26 -18.74
N ASP A 225 12.53 -3.46 -17.59
CA ASP A 225 12.93 -4.51 -16.64
C ASP A 225 12.75 -5.91 -17.24
N PHE A 226 11.64 -6.14 -17.95
CA PHE A 226 11.39 -7.41 -18.62
C PHE A 226 12.46 -7.75 -19.65
N TYR A 227 12.86 -6.79 -20.49
CA TYR A 227 13.80 -7.04 -21.58
C TYR A 227 15.29 -6.92 -21.20
N HIS A 228 15.60 -6.19 -20.13
CA HIS A 228 16.99 -5.91 -19.73
C HIS A 228 17.45 -6.64 -18.47
N ASP A 229 16.55 -7.10 -17.58
CA ASP A 229 16.92 -7.96 -16.46
C ASP A 229 16.79 -9.45 -16.80
N LYS A 230 17.94 -10.15 -16.82
CA LYS A 230 17.99 -11.57 -17.17
C LYS A 230 17.23 -12.45 -16.18
N TYR A 231 17.27 -12.11 -14.89
CA TYR A 231 16.56 -12.89 -13.87
C TYR A 231 15.04 -12.80 -14.09
N THR A 232 14.54 -11.58 -14.27
CA THR A 232 13.13 -11.25 -14.52
C THR A 232 12.62 -11.94 -15.77
N TYR A 233 13.31 -11.78 -16.91
CA TYR A 233 12.91 -12.41 -18.17
C TYR A 233 12.78 -13.93 -18.01
N VAL A 234 13.84 -14.60 -17.52
CA VAL A 234 13.85 -16.06 -17.40
C VAL A 234 12.75 -16.57 -16.46
N SER A 235 12.56 -15.91 -15.32
CA SER A 235 11.56 -16.32 -14.32
C SER A 235 10.13 -16.26 -14.87
N ASN A 236 9.81 -15.19 -15.61
CA ASN A 236 8.48 -14.98 -16.16
C ASN A 236 8.20 -15.86 -17.37
N MET A 237 9.20 -16.13 -18.22
CA MET A 237 9.03 -17.07 -19.34
C MET A 237 8.77 -18.50 -18.85
N GLU A 238 9.45 -18.95 -17.80
CA GLU A 238 9.21 -20.27 -17.21
C GLU A 238 7.81 -20.38 -16.58
N ALA A 239 7.31 -19.30 -15.96
CA ALA A 239 5.94 -19.24 -15.44
C ALA A 239 4.91 -19.23 -16.57
N ALA A 240 5.17 -18.49 -17.67
CA ALA A 240 4.28 -18.42 -18.83
C ALA A 240 4.05 -19.79 -19.48
N ILE A 241 5.10 -20.59 -19.66
CA ILE A 241 5.00 -21.96 -20.18
C ILE A 241 4.14 -22.84 -19.26
N HIS A 242 4.26 -22.65 -17.95
CA HIS A 242 3.54 -23.44 -16.97
C HIS A 242 2.04 -23.09 -16.87
N ILE A 243 1.59 -21.94 -17.42
CA ILE A 243 0.17 -21.57 -17.42
C ILE A 243 -0.70 -22.66 -18.03
N LYS A 244 -0.27 -23.27 -19.15
CA LYS A 244 -1.03 -24.34 -19.81
C LYS A 244 -1.25 -25.53 -18.89
N ALA A 245 -0.23 -25.91 -18.11
CA ALA A 245 -0.33 -26.98 -17.13
C ALA A 245 -1.34 -26.63 -16.01
N LYS A 246 -1.34 -25.37 -15.53
CA LYS A 246 -2.33 -24.88 -14.55
C LYS A 246 -3.76 -24.87 -15.09
N LEU A 247 -3.96 -24.44 -16.34
CA LEU A 247 -5.26 -24.48 -17.01
C LEU A 247 -5.78 -25.91 -17.11
N LEU A 248 -4.92 -26.84 -17.54
CA LEU A 248 -5.27 -28.26 -17.60
C LEU A 248 -5.58 -28.82 -16.20
N CYS A 249 -4.84 -28.43 -15.15
CA CYS A 249 -5.17 -28.76 -13.75
C CYS A 249 -6.58 -28.32 -13.35
N CYS A 250 -7.08 -27.24 -13.94
CA CYS A 250 -8.43 -26.75 -13.74
C CYS A 250 -9.48 -27.42 -14.63
N GLY A 251 -9.09 -28.39 -15.47
CA GLY A 251 -9.96 -29.07 -16.44
C GLY A 251 -10.16 -28.29 -17.75
N ILE A 252 -9.33 -27.30 -18.03
CA ILE A 252 -9.48 -26.39 -19.17
C ILE A 252 -8.50 -26.80 -20.27
N SER A 253 -9.05 -27.24 -21.39
CA SER A 253 -8.30 -27.67 -22.57
C SER A 253 -8.86 -26.99 -23.81
N CYS A 254 -8.50 -25.72 -23.99
CA CYS A 254 -8.83 -24.96 -25.20
C CYS A 254 -7.59 -24.24 -25.72
N SER A 255 -7.49 -24.12 -27.05
CA SER A 255 -6.41 -23.39 -27.72
C SER A 255 -6.67 -21.90 -27.81
N ASP A 256 -7.93 -21.48 -27.71
CA ASP A 256 -8.31 -20.07 -27.70
C ASP A 256 -8.06 -19.48 -26.29
N LEU A 257 -7.18 -18.48 -26.21
CA LEU A 257 -6.75 -17.88 -24.94
C LEU A 257 -7.87 -17.09 -24.24
N LYS A 258 -8.77 -16.46 -25.00
CA LYS A 258 -9.89 -15.70 -24.43
C LYS A 258 -10.91 -16.65 -23.81
N GLN A 259 -11.20 -17.76 -24.50
CA GLN A 259 -12.02 -18.83 -23.96
C GLN A 259 -11.37 -19.45 -22.71
N ALA A 260 -10.05 -19.70 -22.73
CA ALA A 260 -9.33 -20.25 -21.57
C ALA A 260 -9.45 -19.33 -20.35
N ALA A 261 -9.24 -18.02 -20.55
CA ALA A 261 -9.39 -17.02 -19.52
C ALA A 261 -10.81 -17.01 -18.93
N LYS A 262 -11.84 -17.06 -19.78
CA LYS A 262 -13.25 -17.08 -19.36
C LYS A 262 -13.62 -18.33 -18.56
N GLU A 263 -13.21 -19.50 -19.03
CA GLU A 263 -13.44 -20.77 -18.33
C GLU A 263 -12.69 -20.81 -16.99
N PHE A 264 -11.47 -20.25 -16.95
CA PHE A 264 -10.70 -20.13 -15.71
C PHE A 264 -11.37 -19.20 -14.70
N SER A 265 -11.78 -17.99 -15.11
CA SER A 265 -12.51 -17.06 -14.24
C SER A 265 -13.80 -17.69 -13.70
N ALA A 266 -14.56 -18.40 -14.54
CA ALA A 266 -15.77 -19.11 -14.10
C ALA A 266 -15.45 -20.24 -13.10
N ARG A 267 -14.33 -20.95 -13.28
CA ARG A 267 -13.87 -22.00 -12.37
C ARG A 267 -13.48 -21.45 -11.01
N ILE A 268 -12.74 -20.33 -10.96
CA ILE A 268 -12.33 -19.66 -9.73
C ILE A 268 -13.53 -19.06 -9.00
N ALA A 269 -14.49 -18.46 -9.72
CA ALA A 269 -15.72 -17.95 -9.10
C ALA A 269 -16.53 -19.05 -8.38
N LYS A 270 -16.48 -20.30 -8.88
CA LYS A 270 -17.15 -21.45 -8.28
C LYS A 270 -16.36 -22.06 -7.11
N GLU A 271 -15.03 -22.00 -7.14
CA GLU A 271 -14.15 -22.53 -6.10
C GLU A 271 -12.99 -21.55 -5.84
N PRO A 272 -13.21 -20.50 -5.02
CA PRO A 272 -12.21 -19.46 -4.78
C PRO A 272 -10.90 -19.99 -4.16
N ALA A 273 -10.99 -21.02 -3.32
CA ALA A 273 -9.85 -21.67 -2.67
C ALA A 273 -8.87 -22.34 -3.66
N LEU A 274 -9.29 -22.57 -4.91
CA LEU A 274 -8.41 -23.10 -5.95
C LEU A 274 -7.24 -22.15 -6.24
N ILE A 275 -7.40 -20.85 -6.01
CA ILE A 275 -6.35 -19.87 -6.32
C ILE A 275 -5.13 -20.01 -5.42
N ASP A 276 -5.36 -20.24 -4.12
CA ASP A 276 -4.32 -20.42 -3.11
C ASP A 276 -3.53 -21.70 -3.38
N ARG A 277 -4.23 -22.77 -3.77
CA ARG A 277 -3.60 -24.05 -4.13
C ARG A 277 -2.81 -23.98 -5.45
N LEU A 278 -3.26 -23.17 -6.40
CA LEU A 278 -2.47 -22.88 -7.61
C LEU A 278 -1.25 -22.01 -7.29
N ALA A 279 -1.35 -21.11 -6.29
CA ALA A 279 -0.23 -20.31 -5.82
C ALA A 279 0.85 -21.18 -5.17
N SER A 280 0.49 -22.18 -4.35
CA SER A 280 1.47 -23.12 -3.80
C SER A 280 2.21 -23.91 -4.90
N VAL A 281 1.49 -24.33 -5.95
CA VAL A 281 2.08 -24.96 -7.14
C VAL A 281 3.02 -24.00 -7.89
N GLU A 282 2.67 -22.72 -8.01
CA GLU A 282 3.54 -21.71 -8.63
C GLU A 282 4.81 -21.47 -7.82
N HIS A 283 4.69 -21.42 -6.49
CA HIS A 283 5.82 -21.28 -5.59
C HIS A 283 6.78 -22.47 -5.73
N ASP A 284 6.28 -23.71 -5.69
CA ASP A 284 7.13 -24.91 -5.89
C ASP A 284 7.82 -24.90 -7.25
N ARG A 285 7.07 -24.59 -8.32
CA ARG A 285 7.61 -24.45 -9.68
C ARG A 285 8.77 -23.45 -9.68
N TRP A 286 8.59 -22.29 -9.07
CA TRP A 286 9.61 -21.26 -8.96
C TRP A 286 10.81 -21.72 -8.12
N VAL A 287 10.58 -22.36 -6.97
CA VAL A 287 11.63 -22.91 -6.09
C VAL A 287 12.51 -23.90 -6.86
N PHE A 288 11.91 -24.88 -7.54
CA PHE A 288 12.65 -25.86 -8.34
C PHE A 288 13.46 -25.17 -9.44
N SER A 289 12.87 -24.20 -10.16
CA SER A 289 13.59 -23.40 -11.16
C SER A 289 14.84 -22.74 -10.57
N LYS A 290 14.74 -22.09 -9.41
CA LYS A 290 15.87 -21.39 -8.78
C LYS A 290 16.92 -22.36 -8.25
N ILE A 291 16.52 -23.46 -7.61
CA ILE A 291 17.45 -24.48 -7.12
C ILE A 291 18.26 -25.06 -8.28
N PHE A 292 17.60 -25.42 -9.39
CA PHE A 292 18.31 -25.91 -10.58
C PHE A 292 19.19 -24.84 -11.26
N ALA A 293 18.87 -23.56 -11.09
CA ALA A 293 19.73 -22.45 -11.47
C ALA A 293 20.90 -22.18 -10.48
N GLY A 294 21.07 -23.03 -9.47
CA GLY A 294 22.16 -23.00 -8.49
C GLY A 294 21.90 -22.11 -7.27
N TYR A 295 20.66 -21.63 -7.07
CA TYR A 295 20.32 -20.86 -5.89
C TYR A 295 20.12 -21.75 -4.67
N ARG A 296 20.41 -21.19 -3.49
CA ARG A 296 20.17 -21.80 -2.18
C ARG A 296 19.39 -20.87 -1.27
N GLN A 297 18.75 -21.41 -0.24
CA GLN A 297 18.17 -20.58 0.82
C GLN A 297 19.25 -19.75 1.52
N LEU A 298 18.92 -18.51 1.86
CA LEU A 298 19.77 -17.67 2.69
C LEU A 298 19.98 -18.31 4.09
N GLN A 299 21.24 -18.52 4.46
CA GLN A 299 21.61 -19.08 5.78
C GLN A 299 21.93 -17.98 6.80
N ASP A 300 22.51 -16.87 6.33
CA ASP A 300 22.88 -15.73 7.18
C ASP A 300 21.93 -14.56 6.92
N GLN A 301 20.95 -14.41 7.81
CA GLN A 301 19.94 -13.36 7.73
C GLN A 301 20.52 -11.95 7.91
N THR A 302 21.77 -11.82 8.38
CA THR A 302 22.41 -10.50 8.49
C THR A 302 22.71 -9.86 7.13
N LEU A 303 22.67 -10.63 6.04
CA LEU A 303 22.90 -10.14 4.67
C LEU A 303 21.67 -9.47 4.03
N ILE A 304 20.49 -9.60 4.63
CA ILE A 304 19.26 -8.97 4.15
C ILE A 304 19.47 -7.45 4.10
N TYR A 305 19.31 -6.83 2.92
CA TYR A 305 19.53 -5.39 2.71
C TYR A 305 20.88 -4.87 3.23
N ARG A 306 21.96 -5.63 3.05
CA ARG A 306 23.34 -5.20 3.32
C ARG A 306 24.25 -5.40 2.12
N ASP A 307 25.23 -4.51 1.97
CA ASP A 307 26.25 -4.58 0.92
C ASP A 307 25.67 -4.73 -0.50
N GLY A 308 24.56 -4.02 -0.78
CA GLY A 308 23.85 -4.06 -2.07
C GLY A 308 23.00 -5.32 -2.31
N ASN A 309 22.88 -6.23 -1.34
CA ASN A 309 21.91 -7.32 -1.39
C ASN A 309 20.50 -6.81 -1.07
N THR A 310 19.48 -7.56 -1.49
CA THR A 310 18.07 -7.30 -1.16
C THR A 310 17.49 -8.51 -0.41
N THR A 311 16.37 -9.05 -0.87
CA THR A 311 15.81 -10.35 -0.46
C THR A 311 16.47 -11.50 -1.22
N HIS A 312 17.29 -11.19 -2.22
CA HIS A 312 18.07 -12.16 -2.97
C HIS A 312 19.40 -11.58 -3.46
N SER A 313 20.29 -12.48 -3.89
CA SER A 313 21.54 -12.13 -4.57
C SER A 313 21.76 -13.01 -5.79
N SER A 314 21.68 -12.43 -6.97
CA SER A 314 21.96 -13.12 -8.24
C SER A 314 23.44 -13.48 -8.40
N ALA A 315 24.34 -12.66 -7.83
CA ALA A 315 25.78 -12.87 -7.86
C ALA A 315 26.21 -14.01 -6.93
N GLN A 316 25.69 -14.02 -5.69
CA GLN A 316 26.01 -15.04 -4.69
C GLN A 316 25.09 -16.27 -4.74
N LYS A 317 24.06 -16.25 -5.59
CA LYS A 317 23.09 -17.33 -5.81
C LYS A 317 22.36 -17.76 -4.53
N TRP A 318 21.67 -16.83 -3.89
CA TRP A 318 20.76 -17.14 -2.79
C TRP A 318 19.48 -16.31 -2.83
N HIS A 319 18.43 -16.80 -2.19
CA HIS A 319 17.13 -16.12 -2.04
C HIS A 319 16.47 -16.50 -0.71
N THR A 320 15.78 -15.56 -0.06
CA THR A 320 15.14 -15.77 1.25
C THR A 320 13.95 -16.73 1.19
N CYS A 321 13.11 -16.59 0.15
CA CYS A 321 11.90 -17.39 -0.09
C CYS A 321 12.12 -18.84 -0.60
N LEU A 322 13.35 -19.38 -0.63
CA LEU A 322 13.57 -20.79 -1.01
C LEU A 322 13.25 -21.71 0.15
N LEU A 323 11.96 -21.81 0.46
CA LEU A 323 11.35 -22.46 1.61
C LEU A 323 10.11 -23.24 1.17
N PRO A 324 9.78 -24.36 1.83
CA PRO A 324 8.54 -25.06 1.57
C PRO A 324 7.33 -24.24 2.05
N VAL A 325 6.22 -24.43 1.36
CA VAL A 325 4.90 -23.88 1.71
C VAL A 325 3.94 -25.03 1.94
N ASP A 326 2.93 -24.80 2.77
CA ASP A 326 1.84 -25.76 2.93
C ASP A 326 1.06 -25.95 1.60
N HIS A 327 0.39 -27.10 1.48
CA HIS A 327 -0.34 -27.45 0.26
C HIS A 327 -1.60 -26.61 0.03
N THR A 328 -2.10 -25.91 1.06
CA THR A 328 -3.26 -25.03 0.93
C THR A 328 -2.88 -23.73 0.23
N GLY A 329 -1.63 -23.29 0.39
CA GLY A 329 -1.09 -22.02 -0.12
C GLY A 329 -1.67 -20.78 0.54
N VAL A 330 -2.46 -20.94 1.60
CA VAL A 330 -3.11 -19.84 2.31
C VAL A 330 -2.08 -19.12 3.19
N SER A 331 -2.02 -17.79 3.09
CA SER A 331 -1.30 -16.98 4.08
C SER A 331 -2.06 -16.96 5.39
N SER A 332 -1.43 -17.44 6.45
CA SER A 332 -2.03 -17.47 7.79
C SER A 332 -1.70 -16.21 8.60
N ILE A 333 -1.07 -15.21 7.99
CA ILE A 333 -0.63 -13.99 8.66
C ILE A 333 -1.80 -13.01 8.83
N THR A 334 -2.34 -12.92 10.04
CA THR A 334 -3.39 -11.96 10.39
C THR A 334 -2.83 -10.60 10.78
N GLU A 335 -3.70 -9.59 10.93
CA GLU A 335 -3.30 -8.26 11.42
C GLU A 335 -2.69 -8.34 12.83
N GLU A 336 -3.22 -9.21 13.70
CA GLU A 336 -2.67 -9.44 15.03
C GLU A 336 -1.25 -10.03 14.98
N ILE A 337 -0.97 -10.92 14.02
CA ILE A 337 0.36 -11.51 13.83
C ILE A 337 1.34 -10.46 13.31
N TRP A 338 0.92 -9.59 12.39
CA TRP A 338 1.72 -8.44 11.95
C TRP A 338 2.07 -7.53 13.13
N GLN A 339 1.08 -7.17 13.95
CA GLN A 339 1.30 -6.33 15.15
C GLN A 339 2.21 -7.02 16.18
N ALA A 340 2.07 -8.34 16.36
CA ALA A 340 2.95 -9.11 17.24
C ALA A 340 4.40 -9.08 16.74
N ALA A 341 4.62 -9.27 15.44
CA ALA A 341 5.95 -9.18 14.84
C ALA A 341 6.56 -7.76 15.00
N GLU A 342 5.75 -6.71 14.83
CA GLU A 342 6.15 -5.33 15.10
C GLU A 342 6.48 -5.10 16.59
N SER A 343 5.82 -5.79 17.52
CA SER A 343 6.21 -5.76 18.95
C SER A 343 7.47 -6.57 19.28
N GLY A 344 8.04 -7.29 18.30
CA GLY A 344 9.20 -8.18 18.50
C GLY A 344 8.85 -9.60 18.95
N THR A 345 7.57 -10.00 18.86
CA THR A 345 7.08 -11.34 19.20
C THR A 345 6.81 -12.12 17.91
N VAL A 346 7.68 -13.07 17.57
CA VAL A 346 7.78 -13.56 16.17
C VAL A 346 7.37 -15.02 16.00
N SER A 347 7.12 -15.75 17.07
CA SER A 347 6.95 -17.20 17.00
C SER A 347 5.49 -17.60 17.19
N ASP A 348 4.73 -17.68 16.10
CA ASP A 348 3.56 -18.54 16.03
C ASP A 348 3.97 -19.90 15.41
N PRO A 349 3.99 -20.99 16.20
CA PRO A 349 4.35 -22.32 15.70
C PRO A 349 3.36 -22.90 14.68
N GLY A 350 2.19 -22.26 14.47
CA GLY A 350 1.21 -22.65 13.47
C GLY A 350 1.49 -22.14 12.05
N LEU A 351 2.48 -21.26 11.87
CA LEU A 351 2.84 -20.71 10.55
C LEU A 351 3.79 -21.63 9.79
N ASP A 352 3.61 -21.72 8.47
CA ASP A 352 4.56 -22.43 7.61
C ASP A 352 5.90 -21.66 7.47
N PRO A 353 6.95 -22.31 6.95
CA PRO A 353 8.27 -21.68 6.89
C PRO A 353 8.35 -20.38 6.07
N LEU A 354 7.53 -20.23 5.01
CA LEU A 354 7.53 -19.01 4.21
C LEU A 354 6.83 -17.85 4.94
N ASP A 355 5.74 -18.12 5.66
CA ASP A 355 5.06 -17.11 6.49
C ASP A 355 5.98 -16.64 7.62
N GLN A 356 6.70 -17.57 8.27
CA GLN A 356 7.71 -17.22 9.27
C GLN A 356 8.82 -16.35 8.69
N MET A 357 9.31 -16.67 7.49
CA MET A 357 10.33 -15.86 6.79
C MET A 357 9.80 -14.48 6.40
N THR A 358 8.52 -14.36 6.04
CA THR A 358 7.88 -13.07 5.74
C THR A 358 7.94 -12.13 6.95
N LEU A 359 7.56 -12.61 8.14
CA LEU A 359 7.62 -11.83 9.38
C LEU A 359 9.05 -11.50 9.79
N LEU A 360 9.97 -12.45 9.63
CA LEU A 360 11.39 -12.24 9.88
C LEU A 360 12.00 -11.18 8.95
N LEU A 361 11.67 -11.20 7.66
CA LEU A 361 12.11 -10.19 6.69
C LEU A 361 11.62 -8.81 7.10
N HIS A 362 10.35 -8.70 7.47
CA HIS A 362 9.78 -7.45 7.96
C HIS A 362 10.54 -6.92 9.19
N GLN A 363 10.81 -7.78 10.17
CA GLN A 363 11.59 -7.41 11.36
C GLN A 363 13.02 -6.97 11.00
N LYS A 364 13.73 -7.74 10.16
CA LYS A 364 15.10 -7.43 9.76
C LYS A 364 15.19 -6.13 8.96
N CYS A 365 14.22 -5.89 8.09
CA CYS A 365 14.11 -4.65 7.33
C CYS A 365 13.86 -3.46 8.25
N ARG A 366 13.04 -3.60 9.30
CA ARG A 366 12.89 -2.57 10.33
C ARG A 366 14.20 -2.27 11.04
N GLU A 367 14.86 -3.30 11.58
CA GLU A 367 16.13 -3.17 12.31
C GLU A 367 17.20 -2.47 11.45
N ASN A 368 17.28 -2.85 10.17
CA ASN A 368 18.19 -2.22 9.22
C ASN A 368 17.78 -0.79 8.90
N ALA A 369 16.49 -0.50 8.67
CA ALA A 369 16.01 0.85 8.39
C ALA A 369 16.32 1.81 9.54
N GLU A 370 16.10 1.38 10.79
CA GLU A 370 16.44 2.13 11.99
C GLU A 370 17.95 2.41 12.06
N ALA A 371 18.78 1.38 11.84
CA ALA A 371 20.24 1.49 11.90
C ALA A 371 20.83 2.44 10.84
N HIS A 372 20.21 2.56 9.67
CA HIS A 372 20.71 3.39 8.56
C HIS A 372 20.07 4.79 8.50
N THR A 373 19.21 5.14 9.46
CA THR A 373 18.55 6.47 9.52
C THR A 373 19.55 7.62 9.38
N GLY A 374 20.65 7.59 10.14
CA GLY A 374 21.69 8.62 10.10
C GLY A 374 22.48 8.66 8.78
N THR A 375 22.65 7.51 8.11
CA THR A 375 23.28 7.44 6.78
C THR A 375 22.38 8.11 5.74
N VAL A 376 21.08 7.79 5.76
CA VAL A 376 20.08 8.42 4.89
C VAL A 376 20.05 9.94 5.10
N ASP A 377 20.07 10.41 6.34
CA ASP A 377 20.12 11.85 6.65
C ASP A 377 21.37 12.52 6.06
N SER A 378 22.53 11.86 6.19
CA SER A 378 23.78 12.36 5.61
C SER A 378 23.72 12.41 4.09
N LEU A 379 23.14 11.41 3.43
CA LEU A 379 22.99 11.38 1.97
C LEU A 379 22.04 12.48 1.48
N LEU A 380 20.87 12.63 2.11
CA LEU A 380 19.92 13.72 1.79
C LEU A 380 20.58 15.09 1.95
N LYS A 381 21.29 15.32 3.05
CA LYS A 381 22.04 16.56 3.27
C LYS A 381 23.10 16.79 2.19
N THR A 382 23.85 15.76 1.83
CA THR A 382 24.88 15.86 0.77
C THR A 382 24.27 16.22 -0.58
N ILE A 383 23.10 15.64 -0.92
CA ILE A 383 22.37 15.99 -2.15
C ILE A 383 21.91 17.46 -2.09
N GLN A 384 21.35 17.89 -0.97
CA GLN A 384 20.92 19.28 -0.77
C GLN A 384 22.07 20.27 -0.98
N ASP A 385 23.21 20.02 -0.34
CA ASP A 385 24.39 20.88 -0.40
C ASP A 385 24.93 20.96 -1.84
N LEU A 386 25.06 19.82 -2.54
CA LEU A 386 25.54 19.77 -3.92
C LEU A 386 24.59 20.44 -4.94
N LEU A 387 23.27 20.35 -4.71
CA LEU A 387 22.29 21.07 -5.52
C LEU A 387 22.34 22.58 -5.26
N ALA A 388 22.57 23.00 -4.02
CA ALA A 388 22.65 24.42 -3.65
C ALA A 388 23.95 25.09 -4.14
N ASP A 389 25.06 24.36 -4.12
CA ASP A 389 26.38 24.87 -4.51
C ASP A 389 26.55 25.02 -6.04
N ASN A 390 25.67 24.42 -6.85
CA ASN A 390 25.79 24.40 -8.29
C ASN A 390 24.60 25.05 -9.01
N ALA A 391 24.79 26.29 -9.45
CA ALA A 391 23.82 27.07 -10.21
C ALA A 391 23.49 26.51 -11.62
N SER A 392 24.16 25.44 -12.08
CA SER A 392 23.85 24.80 -13.37
C SER A 392 22.57 23.97 -13.35
N PHE A 393 22.13 23.51 -12.17
CA PHE A 393 20.91 22.71 -12.06
C PHE A 393 19.65 23.58 -12.07
N PRO A 394 18.57 23.14 -12.74
CA PRO A 394 17.31 23.89 -12.79
C PRO A 394 16.65 23.94 -11.40
N LEU A 395 15.90 25.01 -11.09
CA LEU A 395 15.12 25.10 -9.85
C LEU A 395 14.19 23.90 -9.63
N SER A 396 13.68 23.31 -10.72
CA SER A 396 12.84 22.11 -10.68
C SER A 396 13.55 20.90 -10.08
N ALA A 397 14.88 20.82 -10.12
CA ALA A 397 15.65 19.75 -9.45
C ALA A 397 15.62 19.92 -7.93
N TYR A 398 15.71 21.17 -7.45
CA TYR A 398 15.59 21.46 -6.02
C TYR A 398 14.17 21.18 -5.49
N GLU A 399 13.14 21.44 -6.29
CA GLU A 399 11.76 21.06 -5.98
C GLU A 399 11.57 19.54 -5.94
N SER A 400 12.10 18.80 -6.92
CA SER A 400 12.08 17.33 -6.92
C SER A 400 12.80 16.75 -5.70
N PHE A 401 13.92 17.36 -5.29
CA PHE A 401 14.63 16.97 -4.07
C PHE A 401 13.83 17.21 -2.79
N LYS A 402 13.11 18.34 -2.69
CA LYS A 402 12.19 18.58 -1.57
C LYS A 402 11.10 17.52 -1.48
N GLN A 403 10.51 17.15 -2.61
CA GLN A 403 9.52 16.08 -2.68
C GLN A 403 10.10 14.72 -2.29
N LEU A 404 11.33 14.42 -2.72
CA LEU A 404 12.04 13.21 -2.30
C LEU A 404 12.29 13.19 -0.79
N SER A 405 12.73 14.30 -0.21
CA SER A 405 12.98 14.41 1.24
C SER A 405 11.69 14.29 2.06
N LEU A 406 10.59 14.86 1.55
CA LEU A 406 9.26 14.69 2.14
C LEU A 406 8.85 13.21 2.10
N ALA A 407 8.98 12.55 0.96
CA ALA A 407 8.63 11.13 0.81
C ALA A 407 9.44 10.23 1.75
N VAL A 408 10.74 10.50 1.94
CA VAL A 408 11.55 9.78 2.93
C VAL A 408 11.01 9.99 4.34
N SER A 409 10.61 11.21 4.69
CA SER A 409 10.03 11.53 5.99
C SER A 409 8.69 10.81 6.20
N GLU A 410 7.84 10.78 5.17
CA GLU A 410 6.56 10.05 5.19
C GLU A 410 6.76 8.53 5.27
N LEU A 411 7.77 7.96 4.61
CA LEU A 411 8.10 6.55 4.72
C LEU A 411 8.55 6.18 6.14
N ARG A 412 9.31 7.06 6.82
CA ARG A 412 9.75 6.82 8.21
C ARG A 412 8.58 6.71 9.18
N ILE A 413 7.44 7.30 8.84
CA ILE A 413 6.20 7.21 9.63
C ILE A 413 5.25 6.14 9.09
N HIS A 414 5.76 5.25 8.25
CA HIS A 414 5.06 4.08 7.71
C HIS A 414 3.89 4.42 6.77
N LYS A 415 3.91 5.62 6.15
CA LYS A 415 2.96 5.98 5.08
C LYS A 415 3.26 5.13 3.84
N ARG A 416 2.44 4.09 3.58
CA ARG A 416 2.61 3.22 2.41
C ARG A 416 2.51 3.98 1.08
N SER A 417 1.63 4.98 1.01
CA SER A 417 1.48 5.82 -0.18
C SER A 417 2.72 6.63 -0.54
N ALA A 418 3.61 6.87 0.43
CA ALA A 418 4.89 7.54 0.17
C ALA A 418 5.87 6.69 -0.64
N ILE A 419 5.67 5.37 -0.77
CA ILE A 419 6.53 4.51 -1.60
C ILE A 419 6.53 4.97 -3.06
N SER A 420 5.34 5.20 -3.63
CA SER A 420 5.24 5.66 -5.00
C SER A 420 5.70 7.11 -5.16
N LEU A 421 5.46 7.97 -4.15
CA LEU A 421 5.99 9.34 -4.14
C LEU A 421 7.52 9.31 -4.18
N TYR A 422 8.15 8.55 -3.29
CA TYR A 422 9.59 8.37 -3.22
C TYR A 422 10.18 7.91 -4.55
N ARG A 423 9.64 6.83 -5.14
CA ARG A 423 10.12 6.29 -6.42
C ARG A 423 10.02 7.32 -7.54
N ARG A 424 8.88 8.03 -7.62
CA ARG A 424 8.66 9.08 -8.62
C ARG A 424 9.59 10.27 -8.43
N SER A 425 9.69 10.82 -7.22
CA SER A 425 10.55 11.97 -6.93
C SER A 425 12.02 11.64 -7.11
N TRP A 426 12.44 10.43 -6.71
CA TRP A 426 13.78 9.94 -6.95
C TRP A 426 14.07 9.86 -8.44
N LYS A 427 13.19 9.23 -9.23
CA LYS A 427 13.38 9.07 -10.68
C LYS A 427 13.37 10.43 -11.40
N LYS A 428 12.44 11.31 -11.06
CA LYS A 428 12.36 12.67 -11.62
C LYS A 428 13.64 13.46 -11.35
N LEU A 429 14.13 13.42 -10.11
CA LEU A 429 15.38 14.07 -9.74
C LEU A 429 16.58 13.45 -10.47
N TYR A 430 16.63 12.12 -10.54
CA TYR A 430 17.68 11.37 -11.22
C TYR A 430 17.76 11.71 -12.72
N ASP A 431 16.62 11.71 -13.41
CA ASP A 431 16.53 12.04 -14.83
C ASP A 431 16.89 13.52 -15.09
N GLN A 432 16.48 14.44 -14.21
CA GLN A 432 16.86 15.86 -14.27
C GLN A 432 18.37 16.09 -14.08
N ILE A 433 19.01 15.33 -13.18
CA ILE A 433 20.46 15.42 -12.94
C ILE A 433 21.23 14.83 -14.11
N ARG A 434 20.79 13.68 -14.65
CA ARG A 434 21.45 13.02 -15.79
C ARG A 434 21.35 13.76 -17.11
N ALA A 435 20.43 14.72 -17.23
CA ALA A 435 20.36 15.60 -18.39
C ALA A 435 21.54 16.59 -18.45
N ASP A 436 22.30 16.76 -17.36
CA ASP A 436 23.55 17.53 -17.30
C ASP A 436 24.75 16.57 -17.49
N ASP A 437 25.60 16.83 -18.50
CA ASP A 437 26.79 16.01 -18.83
C ASP A 437 28.04 16.33 -17.96
N GLY A 438 27.85 16.98 -16.81
CA GLY A 438 28.93 17.44 -15.91
C GLY A 438 29.42 16.41 -14.88
N VAL A 439 30.62 16.63 -14.34
CA VAL A 439 31.22 15.81 -13.27
C VAL A 439 30.35 15.81 -11.99
N HIS A 440 29.72 16.94 -11.66
CA HIS A 440 28.81 17.06 -10.52
C HIS A 440 27.56 16.19 -10.69
N ALA A 441 27.04 16.08 -11.92
CA ALA A 441 25.90 15.22 -12.22
C ALA A 441 26.24 13.74 -12.00
N ALA A 442 27.44 13.29 -12.41
CA ALA A 442 27.90 11.92 -12.14
C ALA A 442 28.03 11.61 -10.63
N VAL A 443 28.58 12.56 -9.85
CA VAL A 443 28.69 12.41 -8.38
C VAL A 443 27.31 12.35 -7.74
N LEU A 444 26.41 13.27 -8.08
CA LEU A 444 25.03 13.29 -7.56
C LEU A 444 24.26 12.02 -7.94
N THR A 445 24.41 11.54 -9.17
CA THR A 445 23.82 10.27 -9.64
C THR A 445 24.26 9.11 -8.74
N SER A 446 25.57 8.99 -8.44
CA SER A 446 26.06 7.94 -7.54
C SER A 446 25.53 8.08 -6.11
N ILE A 447 25.39 9.30 -5.60
CA ILE A 447 24.81 9.54 -4.27
C ILE A 447 23.34 9.15 -4.24
N LEU A 448 22.59 9.41 -5.32
CA LEU A 448 21.20 8.98 -5.46
C LEU A 448 21.06 7.46 -5.55
N ASP A 449 21.95 6.77 -6.26
CA ASP A 449 22.00 5.31 -6.28
C ASP A 449 22.25 4.74 -4.87
N ASN A 450 23.16 5.35 -4.10
CA ASN A 450 23.40 4.98 -2.71
C ASN A 450 22.16 5.23 -1.83
N LEU A 451 21.51 6.39 -1.99
CA LEU A 451 20.26 6.68 -1.27
C LEU A 451 19.18 5.64 -1.59
N GLN A 452 19.06 5.22 -2.85
CA GLN A 452 18.12 4.17 -3.26
C GLN A 452 18.42 2.83 -2.58
N ALA A 453 19.69 2.45 -2.51
CA ALA A 453 20.11 1.22 -1.84
C ALA A 453 19.80 1.25 -0.34
N GLU A 454 20.13 2.34 0.36
CA GLU A 454 19.89 2.49 1.81
C GLU A 454 18.39 2.52 2.15
N MET A 455 17.57 3.11 1.29
CA MET A 455 16.12 3.18 1.47
C MET A 455 15.40 1.84 1.23
N GLY A 456 16.06 0.87 0.61
CA GLY A 456 15.45 -0.41 0.24
C GLY A 456 14.85 -1.16 1.43
N SER A 457 15.53 -1.16 2.58
CA SER A 457 15.04 -1.81 3.81
C SER A 457 13.80 -1.12 4.37
N LEU A 458 13.78 0.22 4.38
CA LEU A 458 12.61 0.99 4.84
C LEU A 458 11.41 0.76 3.93
N ILE A 459 11.61 0.75 2.61
CA ILE A 459 10.54 0.51 1.63
C ILE A 459 9.97 -0.90 1.80
N GLU A 460 10.83 -1.91 1.95
CA GLU A 460 10.39 -3.30 2.17
C GLU A 460 9.59 -3.42 3.48
N TYR A 461 10.09 -2.81 4.56
CA TYR A 461 9.40 -2.77 5.85
C TYR A 461 8.01 -2.12 5.77
N VAL A 462 7.92 -0.92 5.20
CA VAL A 462 6.67 -0.14 5.07
C VAL A 462 5.66 -0.86 4.18
N SER A 463 6.12 -1.58 3.16
CA SER A 463 5.23 -2.29 2.24
C SER A 463 4.38 -3.38 2.90
N ARG A 464 4.83 -3.93 4.04
CA ARG A 464 4.29 -5.16 4.67
C ARG A 464 4.00 -6.26 3.63
N LYS A 465 4.98 -6.51 2.76
CA LYS A 465 4.86 -7.46 1.65
C LYS A 465 4.61 -8.88 2.17
N ASP A 466 3.47 -9.45 1.80
CA ASP A 466 3.19 -10.88 1.92
C ASP A 466 3.75 -11.60 0.69
N TYR A 467 4.65 -12.55 0.90
CA TYR A 467 5.30 -13.27 -0.19
C TYR A 467 4.41 -14.34 -0.83
N LYS A 468 3.46 -14.93 -0.11
CA LYS A 468 2.47 -15.85 -0.70
C LYS A 468 1.48 -15.10 -1.59
N GLU A 469 1.12 -13.87 -1.21
CA GLU A 469 0.22 -13.05 -2.02
C GLU A 469 0.81 -12.75 -3.41
N GLN A 470 2.14 -12.73 -3.57
CA GLN A 470 2.78 -12.55 -4.87
C GLN A 470 2.48 -13.70 -5.84
N ASP A 471 2.58 -14.95 -5.39
CA ASP A 471 2.22 -16.12 -6.20
C ASP A 471 0.70 -16.16 -6.46
N ARG A 472 -0.09 -15.74 -5.48
CA ARG A 472 -1.54 -15.60 -5.60
C ARG A 472 -1.93 -14.61 -6.68
N ILE A 473 -1.27 -13.45 -6.75
CA ILE A 473 -1.48 -12.43 -7.78
C ILE A 473 -1.16 -12.98 -9.17
N LEU A 474 -0.07 -13.73 -9.33
CA LEU A 474 0.29 -14.36 -10.61
C LEU A 474 -0.77 -15.37 -11.06
N CYS A 475 -1.27 -16.21 -10.15
CA CYS A 475 -2.31 -17.19 -10.44
C CYS A 475 -3.68 -16.53 -10.69
N ARG A 476 -4.06 -15.51 -9.90
CA ARG A 476 -5.27 -14.70 -10.13
C ARG A 476 -5.18 -13.93 -11.44
N GLY A 477 -3.98 -13.54 -11.83
CA GLY A 477 -3.67 -12.86 -13.07
C GLY A 477 -3.61 -13.74 -14.30
N ILE A 478 -3.92 -15.05 -14.23
CA ILE A 478 -3.92 -15.90 -15.44
C ILE A 478 -4.84 -15.35 -16.55
N PRO A 479 -6.10 -14.96 -16.31
CA PRO A 479 -6.93 -14.33 -17.34
C PRO A 479 -6.30 -13.09 -17.96
N TYR A 480 -5.72 -12.22 -17.13
CA TYR A 480 -4.99 -11.03 -17.57
C TYR A 480 -3.76 -11.41 -18.41
N ALA A 481 -2.98 -12.39 -17.97
CA ALA A 481 -1.78 -12.84 -18.67
C ALA A 481 -2.10 -13.38 -20.07
N LEU A 482 -3.21 -14.12 -20.20
CA LEU A 482 -3.67 -14.72 -21.45
C LEU A 482 -4.27 -13.73 -22.44
N THR A 483 -4.85 -12.62 -21.96
CA THR A 483 -5.70 -11.78 -22.80
C THR A 483 -5.25 -10.33 -22.90
N HIS A 484 -4.53 -9.80 -21.92
CA HIS A 484 -4.25 -8.37 -21.86
C HIS A 484 -3.33 -7.90 -23.01
N GLN A 485 -3.73 -6.80 -23.64
CA GLN A 485 -2.94 -6.09 -24.62
C GLN A 485 -2.12 -5.01 -23.94
N PHE A 486 -0.81 -5.20 -23.89
CA PHE A 486 0.12 -4.27 -23.28
C PHE A 486 0.21 -2.97 -24.08
N ARG A 487 0.05 -1.82 -23.42
CA ARG A 487 0.01 -0.47 -24.03
C ARG A 487 -0.96 -0.37 -25.22
N PRO A 488 -2.27 -0.56 -25.01
CA PRO A 488 -3.24 -0.54 -26.09
C PRO A 488 -3.40 0.87 -26.70
N VAL A 489 -3.95 0.95 -27.91
CA VAL A 489 -4.51 2.19 -28.48
C VAL A 489 -5.97 2.29 -28.05
N VAL A 490 -6.37 3.43 -27.49
CA VAL A 490 -7.69 3.62 -26.87
C VAL A 490 -8.43 4.79 -27.49
N LEU A 491 -9.71 4.58 -27.79
CA LEU A 491 -10.65 5.65 -28.12
C LEU A 491 -11.42 6.02 -26.86
N LYS A 492 -11.26 7.25 -26.36
CA LYS A 492 -11.99 7.73 -25.19
C LYS A 492 -13.09 8.72 -25.60
N LEU A 493 -14.35 8.33 -25.41
CA LEU A 493 -15.46 9.26 -25.55
C LEU A 493 -15.49 10.21 -24.37
N LEU A 494 -15.52 11.53 -24.65
CA LEU A 494 -15.48 12.56 -23.62
C LEU A 494 -16.75 12.55 -22.76
N SER A 495 -16.52 12.60 -21.45
CA SER A 495 -17.51 12.82 -20.41
C SER A 495 -17.47 14.27 -19.93
N SER A 496 -18.62 14.79 -19.52
CA SER A 496 -18.70 16.08 -18.82
C SER A 496 -18.03 16.05 -17.45
N LYS A 497 -17.88 14.85 -16.85
CA LYS A 497 -17.16 14.65 -15.59
C LYS A 497 -15.69 14.34 -15.90
N THR A 498 -14.79 15.26 -15.58
CA THR A 498 -13.38 15.19 -16.01
C THR A 498 -12.66 13.94 -15.53
N THR A 499 -13.03 13.40 -14.36
CA THR A 499 -12.41 12.19 -13.79
C THR A 499 -12.66 10.95 -14.64
N ASP A 500 -13.83 10.85 -15.27
CA ASP A 500 -14.18 9.71 -16.13
C ASP A 500 -13.32 9.69 -17.40
N ASN A 501 -12.72 10.83 -17.77
CA ASN A 501 -11.87 10.95 -18.94
C ASN A 501 -10.46 10.38 -18.72
N ILE A 502 -10.00 10.22 -17.48
CA ILE A 502 -8.61 9.79 -17.18
C ILE A 502 -8.55 8.48 -16.40
N ALA A 503 -9.57 8.12 -15.62
CA ALA A 503 -9.51 6.96 -14.71
C ALA A 503 -9.11 5.64 -15.39
N SER A 504 -9.63 5.38 -16.59
CA SER A 504 -9.27 4.19 -17.39
C SER A 504 -7.87 4.30 -17.98
N ILE A 505 -7.52 5.46 -18.53
CA ILE A 505 -6.23 5.75 -19.16
C ILE A 505 -5.09 5.57 -18.16
N GLN A 506 -5.27 6.09 -16.94
CA GLN A 506 -4.27 5.97 -15.89
C GLN A 506 -4.00 4.50 -15.54
N GLN A 507 -5.05 3.69 -15.34
CA GLN A 507 -4.90 2.26 -15.06
C GLN A 507 -4.31 1.48 -16.24
N MET A 508 -4.68 1.82 -17.48
CA MET A 508 -4.27 1.11 -18.69
C MET A 508 -2.82 1.42 -19.12
N ASP A 509 -2.39 2.66 -18.91
CA ASP A 509 -1.13 3.21 -19.43
C ASP A 509 -0.96 2.96 -20.95
N PRO A 510 -1.87 3.50 -21.78
CA PRO A 510 -1.94 3.21 -23.21
C PRO A 510 -0.77 3.81 -24.01
N ALA A 511 -0.54 3.26 -25.20
CA ALA A 511 0.40 3.85 -26.15
C ALA A 511 -0.13 5.18 -26.70
N ALA A 512 -1.40 5.20 -27.09
CA ALA A 512 -2.07 6.37 -27.64
C ALA A 512 -3.54 6.43 -27.21
N VAL A 513 -4.06 7.65 -27.07
CA VAL A 513 -5.46 7.93 -26.78
C VAL A 513 -6.00 9.01 -27.71
N THR A 514 -7.11 8.71 -28.38
CA THR A 514 -7.88 9.72 -29.10
C THR A 514 -9.13 10.05 -28.31
N PHE A 515 -9.22 11.30 -27.84
CA PHE A 515 -10.41 11.83 -27.19
C PHE A 515 -11.42 12.31 -28.22
N VAL A 516 -12.65 11.83 -28.11
CA VAL A 516 -13.73 12.16 -29.05
C VAL A 516 -14.90 12.79 -28.32
N GLY A 517 -15.25 14.02 -28.69
CA GLY A 517 -16.39 14.77 -28.17
C GLY A 517 -17.48 15.02 -29.21
N ILE A 518 -18.65 15.47 -28.74
CA ILE A 518 -19.75 15.92 -29.59
C ILE A 518 -20.38 17.18 -29.01
N ALA A 519 -20.54 18.22 -29.82
CA ALA A 519 -21.24 19.45 -29.44
C ALA A 519 -22.23 19.85 -30.54
N ARG A 520 -23.50 20.03 -30.15
CA ARG A 520 -24.61 20.45 -31.01
C ARG A 520 -24.84 21.95 -30.97
N THR A 521 -24.28 22.64 -29.97
CA THR A 521 -24.44 24.08 -29.75
C THR A 521 -23.11 24.73 -29.38
N ALA A 522 -23.00 26.04 -29.57
CA ALA A 522 -21.82 26.80 -29.13
C ALA A 522 -21.58 26.72 -27.61
N MET A 523 -22.63 26.56 -26.80
CA MET A 523 -22.51 26.40 -25.35
C MET A 523 -21.92 25.04 -24.98
N GLU A 524 -22.37 23.96 -25.62
CA GLU A 524 -21.79 22.62 -25.43
C GLU A 524 -20.32 22.61 -25.88
N LEU A 525 -19.99 23.29 -26.99
CA LEU A 525 -18.61 23.41 -27.44
C LEU A 525 -17.72 24.14 -26.42
N ALA A 526 -18.19 25.26 -25.85
CA ALA A 526 -17.46 25.99 -24.82
C ALA A 526 -17.24 25.17 -23.52
N GLN A 527 -18.20 24.30 -23.18
CA GLN A 527 -18.05 23.36 -22.05
C GLN A 527 -16.97 22.31 -22.35
N ILE A 528 -16.98 21.72 -23.55
CA ILE A 528 -15.96 20.77 -23.97
C ILE A 528 -14.58 21.43 -24.01
N ASP A 529 -14.48 22.68 -24.48
CA ASP A 529 -13.22 23.43 -24.48
C ASP A 529 -12.62 23.56 -23.08
N THR A 530 -13.46 23.81 -22.07
CA THR A 530 -13.03 23.89 -20.67
C THR A 530 -12.51 22.54 -20.18
N VAL A 531 -13.22 21.45 -20.49
CA VAL A 531 -12.82 20.08 -20.15
C VAL A 531 -11.50 19.72 -20.84
N LEU A 532 -11.35 20.03 -22.12
CA LEU A 532 -10.13 19.77 -22.90
C LEU A 532 -8.94 20.58 -22.42
N ALA A 533 -9.13 21.85 -22.04
CA ALA A 533 -8.06 22.67 -21.48
C ALA A 533 -7.49 22.05 -20.19
N ASN A 534 -8.37 21.61 -19.29
CA ASN A 534 -7.97 20.93 -18.06
C ASN A 534 -7.29 19.58 -18.35
N LEU A 535 -7.86 18.79 -19.28
CA LEU A 535 -7.27 17.50 -19.70
C LEU A 535 -5.89 17.67 -20.30
N LYS A 536 -5.71 18.58 -21.26
CA LYS A 536 -4.41 18.87 -21.91
C LYS A 536 -3.35 19.23 -20.88
N ARG A 537 -3.69 20.10 -19.92
CA ARG A 537 -2.81 20.44 -18.80
C ARG A 537 -2.47 19.21 -17.96
N TYR A 538 -3.46 18.39 -17.60
CA TYR A 538 -3.26 17.19 -16.80
C TYR A 538 -2.36 16.17 -17.51
N VAL A 539 -2.69 15.79 -18.75
CA VAL A 539 -1.97 14.73 -19.48
C VAL A 539 -0.54 15.14 -19.81
N SER A 540 -0.29 16.41 -20.15
CA SER A 540 1.07 16.92 -20.38
C SER A 540 1.96 16.85 -19.13
N HIS A 541 1.35 16.91 -17.94
CA HIS A 541 2.07 16.87 -16.67
C HIS A 541 2.26 15.45 -16.14
N TYR A 542 1.23 14.60 -16.22
CA TYR A 542 1.20 13.29 -15.54
C TYR A 542 1.31 12.08 -16.47
N LEU A 543 1.05 12.21 -17.78
CA LEU A 543 0.98 11.09 -18.73
C LEU A 543 1.88 11.34 -19.95
N GLN A 544 3.16 11.65 -19.70
CA GLN A 544 4.11 12.07 -20.74
C GLN A 544 4.51 10.96 -21.73
N GLU A 545 4.26 9.69 -21.38
CA GLU A 545 4.61 8.53 -22.20
C GLU A 545 3.49 8.11 -23.17
N THR A 546 2.33 8.77 -23.14
CA THR A 546 1.17 8.45 -23.97
C THR A 546 0.96 9.54 -25.02
N GLU A 547 0.68 9.13 -26.26
CA GLU A 547 0.32 10.07 -27.33
C GLU A 547 -1.17 10.44 -27.24
N PHE A 548 -1.51 11.71 -27.45
CA PHE A 548 -2.89 12.19 -27.32
C PHE A 548 -3.36 12.95 -28.56
N GLU A 549 -4.55 12.61 -29.03
CA GLU A 549 -5.26 13.31 -30.10
C GLU A 549 -6.65 13.75 -29.63
N TYR A 550 -7.18 14.82 -30.21
CA TYR A 550 -8.46 15.41 -29.81
C TYR A 550 -9.33 15.67 -31.03
N SER A 551 -10.54 15.14 -31.03
CA SER A 551 -11.53 15.32 -32.11
C SER A 551 -12.89 15.70 -31.55
N ILE A 552 -13.59 16.65 -32.18
CA ILE A 552 -14.95 17.05 -31.78
C ILE A 552 -15.88 17.03 -32.99
N PHE A 553 -16.99 16.31 -32.88
CA PHE A 553 -18.10 16.37 -33.81
C PHE A 553 -18.95 17.63 -33.56
N VAL A 554 -19.04 18.51 -34.54
CA VAL A 554 -19.82 19.78 -34.46
C VAL A 554 -20.61 20.07 -35.75
N PRO A 555 -21.77 20.73 -35.69
CA PRO A 555 -22.47 21.20 -36.89
C PRO A 555 -21.55 21.99 -37.84
N ASN A 556 -21.74 21.83 -39.16
CA ASN A 556 -20.95 22.53 -40.19
C ASN A 556 -20.83 24.06 -39.96
N GLU A 557 -21.87 24.66 -39.40
CA GLU A 557 -21.94 26.08 -39.05
C GLU A 557 -20.91 26.48 -37.99
N LEU A 558 -20.51 25.56 -37.11
CA LEU A 558 -19.50 25.75 -36.08
C LEU A 558 -18.08 25.35 -36.56
N CYS A 559 -17.95 24.53 -37.62
CA CYS A 559 -16.65 24.19 -38.21
C CYS A 559 -15.95 25.43 -38.81
N GLY A 560 -16.70 26.29 -39.52
CA GLY A 560 -16.13 27.38 -40.32
C GLY A 560 -15.53 28.57 -39.55
N THR A 561 -15.66 28.62 -38.22
CA THR A 561 -15.14 29.70 -37.36
C THR A 561 -13.92 29.31 -36.52
N ALA A 562 -13.45 28.05 -36.61
CA ALA A 562 -12.55 27.46 -35.61
C ALA A 562 -11.13 27.09 -36.12
N ASP A 563 -10.89 27.12 -37.44
CA ASP A 563 -9.68 26.55 -38.05
C ASP A 563 -8.40 27.41 -37.91
N GLU A 564 -8.48 28.70 -37.58
CA GLU A 564 -7.28 29.58 -37.57
C GLU A 564 -6.54 29.65 -36.22
N GLU A 565 -7.13 29.18 -35.10
CA GLU A 565 -6.54 29.34 -33.75
C GLU A 565 -6.26 28.02 -32.97
N ARG A 566 -6.64 26.85 -33.50
CA ARG A 566 -6.60 25.58 -32.74
C ARG A 566 -5.96 24.43 -33.51
N GLU A 567 -4.65 24.52 -33.77
CA GLU A 567 -3.89 23.52 -34.56
C GLU A 567 -3.88 22.10 -33.97
N ASP A 568 -4.19 21.93 -32.66
CA ASP A 568 -4.14 20.66 -31.95
C ASP A 568 -5.52 19.98 -31.77
N LEU A 569 -6.54 20.47 -32.46
CA LEU A 569 -7.92 19.99 -32.36
C LEU A 569 -8.52 19.74 -33.74
N VAL A 570 -9.04 18.53 -33.97
CA VAL A 570 -9.70 18.17 -35.24
C VAL A 570 -11.22 18.37 -35.12
N PHE A 571 -11.77 19.27 -35.94
CA PHE A 571 -13.22 19.44 -36.04
C PHE A 571 -13.79 18.53 -37.13
N VAL A 572 -14.82 17.76 -36.76
CA VAL A 572 -15.50 16.83 -37.66
C VAL A 572 -16.96 17.26 -37.83
N PRO A 573 -17.50 17.34 -39.06
CA PRO A 573 -18.92 17.59 -39.29
C PRO A 573 -19.84 16.64 -38.51
N LEU A 574 -20.79 17.18 -37.76
CA LEU A 574 -21.83 16.42 -37.08
C LEU A 574 -22.90 15.99 -38.08
N LEU A 575 -23.01 14.69 -38.30
CA LEU A 575 -23.92 14.05 -39.26
C LEU A 575 -24.91 13.09 -38.57
N GLU A 576 -25.80 12.47 -39.36
CA GLU A 576 -26.65 11.38 -38.86
C GLU A 576 -25.81 10.18 -38.41
N ARG A 577 -26.34 9.35 -37.48
CA ARG A 577 -25.62 8.22 -36.86
C ARG A 577 -24.80 7.37 -37.84
N LYS A 578 -25.39 6.98 -38.98
CA LYS A 578 -24.72 6.12 -39.95
C LYS A 578 -23.47 6.76 -40.55
N ALA A 579 -23.52 8.06 -40.81
CA ALA A 579 -22.38 8.81 -41.30
C ALA A 579 -21.32 9.05 -40.21
N LEU A 580 -21.72 9.18 -38.93
CA LEU A 580 -20.77 9.27 -37.82
C LEU A 580 -19.86 8.02 -37.71
N VAL A 581 -20.39 6.83 -38.00
CA VAL A 581 -19.59 5.58 -38.02
C VAL A 581 -18.51 5.63 -39.10
N ASP A 582 -18.85 6.17 -40.27
CA ASP A 582 -17.91 6.34 -41.39
C ASP A 582 -16.83 7.37 -41.03
N GLU A 583 -17.21 8.52 -40.44
CA GLU A 583 -16.28 9.55 -39.97
C GLU A 583 -15.35 9.02 -38.86
N MET A 584 -15.89 8.26 -37.90
CA MET A 584 -15.07 7.59 -36.88
C MET A 584 -14.03 6.67 -37.53
N SER A 585 -14.36 6.00 -38.64
CA SER A 585 -13.39 5.16 -39.35
C SER A 585 -12.28 5.96 -40.03
N MET A 586 -12.53 7.23 -40.38
CA MET A 586 -11.52 8.12 -40.96
C MET A 586 -10.60 8.73 -39.91
N LEU A 587 -11.04 8.84 -38.65
CA LEU A 587 -10.23 9.36 -37.54
C LEU A 587 -9.03 8.48 -37.20
N PHE A 588 -9.07 7.18 -37.52
CA PHE A 588 -8.03 6.24 -37.11
C PHE A 588 -7.31 5.62 -38.31
N SER A 589 -5.98 5.68 -38.31
CA SER A 589 -5.14 4.96 -39.27
C SER A 589 -5.15 3.43 -39.03
N ALA A 590 -5.42 3.00 -37.80
CA ALA A 590 -5.65 1.62 -37.39
C ALA A 590 -6.71 1.55 -36.27
N ALA A 591 -7.56 0.53 -36.27
CA ALA A 591 -8.66 0.40 -35.31
C ALA A 591 -8.14 0.35 -33.85
N PRO A 592 -8.76 1.07 -32.90
CA PRO A 592 -8.37 1.04 -31.51
C PRO A 592 -8.64 -0.35 -30.91
N ALA A 593 -7.83 -0.75 -29.93
CA ALA A 593 -8.06 -1.98 -29.17
C ALA A 593 -9.34 -1.86 -28.33
N TYR A 594 -9.52 -0.69 -27.70
CA TYR A 594 -10.65 -0.43 -26.81
C TYR A 594 -11.31 0.91 -27.07
N ILE A 595 -12.62 0.93 -26.81
CA ILE A 595 -13.45 2.12 -26.75
C ILE A 595 -14.02 2.28 -25.34
N ASP A 596 -13.64 3.37 -24.70
CA ASP A 596 -14.16 3.77 -23.40
C ASP A 596 -15.36 4.71 -23.59
N VAL A 597 -16.55 4.25 -23.21
CA VAL A 597 -17.80 5.01 -23.31
C VAL A 597 -18.27 5.62 -21.99
N SER A 598 -17.42 5.63 -20.96
CA SER A 598 -17.75 6.13 -19.61
C SER A 598 -18.20 7.60 -19.66
N GLY A 599 -19.45 7.85 -19.27
CA GLY A 599 -20.02 9.21 -19.19
C GLY A 599 -20.29 9.89 -20.53
N ALA A 600 -20.21 9.15 -21.65
CA ALA A 600 -20.34 9.70 -23.00
C ALA A 600 -21.79 10.06 -23.40
N ASP A 601 -21.95 10.94 -24.40
CA ASP A 601 -23.25 11.25 -24.99
C ASP A 601 -23.86 10.00 -25.67
N PRO A 602 -25.17 9.72 -25.48
CA PRO A 602 -25.81 8.54 -26.03
C PRO A 602 -25.71 8.36 -27.55
N LEU A 603 -25.70 9.45 -28.33
CA LEU A 603 -25.56 9.37 -29.80
C LEU A 603 -24.16 8.88 -30.17
N LEU A 604 -23.14 9.39 -29.48
CA LEU A 604 -21.74 9.02 -29.70
C LEU A 604 -21.49 7.58 -29.23
N THR A 605 -22.07 7.17 -28.11
CA THR A 605 -22.05 5.76 -27.66
C THR A 605 -22.67 4.83 -28.70
N ALA A 606 -23.82 5.19 -29.28
CA ALA A 606 -24.49 4.37 -30.28
C ALA A 606 -23.68 4.22 -31.58
N ALA A 607 -23.03 5.29 -32.04
CA ALA A 607 -22.11 5.25 -33.19
C ALA A 607 -20.87 4.40 -32.88
N ALA A 608 -20.26 4.60 -31.70
CA ALA A 608 -19.10 3.83 -31.27
C ALA A 608 -19.36 2.33 -31.15
N MET A 609 -20.54 1.91 -30.69
CA MET A 609 -20.92 0.50 -30.64
C MET A 609 -21.00 -0.13 -32.04
N GLU A 610 -21.58 0.59 -33.01
CA GLU A 610 -21.70 0.13 -34.40
C GLU A 610 -20.34 0.08 -35.11
N TYR A 611 -19.49 1.09 -34.85
CA TYR A 611 -18.08 1.09 -35.27
C TYR A 611 -17.33 -0.11 -34.67
N ALA A 612 -17.46 -0.36 -33.37
CA ALA A 612 -16.81 -1.47 -32.68
C ALA A 612 -17.24 -2.84 -33.20
N ASP A 613 -18.53 -3.01 -33.55
CA ASP A 613 -19.02 -4.24 -34.18
C ASP A 613 -18.44 -4.45 -35.57
N THR A 614 -18.22 -3.38 -36.33
CA THR A 614 -17.64 -3.43 -37.68
C THR A 614 -16.14 -3.71 -37.64
N GLN A 615 -15.42 -3.13 -36.68
CA GLN A 615 -13.95 -3.22 -36.57
C GLN A 615 -13.46 -4.29 -35.59
N GLY A 616 -14.35 -4.89 -34.79
CA GLY A 616 -13.99 -5.89 -33.79
C GLY A 616 -13.37 -5.33 -32.50
N CYS A 617 -13.57 -4.05 -32.19
CA CYS A 617 -13.01 -3.38 -31.02
C CYS A 617 -13.70 -3.82 -29.70
N GLY A 618 -12.95 -3.81 -28.60
CA GLY A 618 -13.50 -3.94 -27.26
C GLY A 618 -14.20 -2.66 -26.82
N VAL A 619 -15.34 -2.75 -26.14
CA VAL A 619 -16.11 -1.63 -25.63
C VAL A 619 -16.40 -1.85 -24.15
N PHE A 620 -16.13 -0.84 -23.34
CA PHE A 620 -16.35 -0.87 -21.91
C PHE A 620 -16.75 0.50 -21.37
N TYR A 621 -17.25 0.52 -20.14
CA TYR A 621 -17.39 1.74 -19.34
C TYR A 621 -16.90 1.50 -17.93
N ASN A 622 -16.46 2.55 -17.28
CA ASN A 622 -15.99 2.56 -15.90
C ASN A 622 -17.13 3.06 -14.99
N CYS A 623 -17.48 2.25 -13.99
CA CYS A 623 -18.44 2.60 -12.96
C CYS A 623 -17.84 2.33 -11.58
N GLY A 624 -17.59 3.38 -10.79
CA GLY A 624 -16.96 3.21 -9.47
C GLY A 624 -15.57 2.54 -9.55
N GLY A 625 -14.80 2.91 -10.58
CA GLY A 625 -13.47 2.36 -10.86
C GLY A 625 -13.50 0.94 -11.42
N THR A 626 -14.67 0.33 -11.56
CA THR A 626 -14.82 -1.03 -12.09
C THR A 626 -15.09 -0.96 -13.59
N PHE A 627 -14.27 -1.67 -14.38
CA PHE A 627 -14.46 -1.79 -15.81
C PHE A 627 -15.59 -2.78 -16.10
N LEU A 628 -16.68 -2.28 -16.63
CA LEU A 628 -17.83 -3.05 -17.05
C LEU A 628 -17.79 -3.23 -18.56
N ASN A 629 -17.57 -4.47 -18.97
CA ASN A 629 -17.51 -4.87 -20.36
C ASN A 629 -18.89 -4.79 -21.01
N ILE A 630 -18.97 -4.10 -22.15
CA ILE A 630 -20.17 -4.03 -23.00
C ILE A 630 -20.06 -5.06 -24.11
N SER A 631 -18.91 -5.12 -24.79
CA SER A 631 -18.65 -6.04 -25.89
C SER A 631 -17.15 -6.24 -26.10
N ARG A 632 -16.69 -7.48 -26.30
CA ARG A 632 -15.30 -7.83 -26.69
C ARG A 632 -14.16 -7.27 -25.81
N ALA A 633 -14.45 -6.70 -24.63
CA ALA A 633 -13.46 -6.13 -23.70
C ALA A 633 -13.24 -7.01 -22.45
N GLU A 634 -13.23 -8.34 -22.61
CA GLU A 634 -13.11 -9.31 -21.50
C GLU A 634 -11.72 -9.28 -20.83
N GLU A 635 -10.78 -8.51 -21.39
CA GLU A 635 -9.35 -8.47 -21.04
C GLU A 635 -9.01 -7.38 -19.98
N LEU A 636 -10.01 -6.64 -19.48
CA LEU A 636 -9.82 -5.44 -18.63
C LEU A 636 -9.88 -5.70 -17.11
N GLU A 637 -9.66 -6.94 -16.69
CA GLU A 637 -9.53 -7.30 -15.27
C GLU A 637 -8.06 -7.32 -14.86
N TYR A 638 -7.64 -6.31 -14.09
CA TYR A 638 -6.28 -6.20 -13.59
C TYR A 638 -6.11 -6.97 -12.26
N PRO A 639 -5.07 -7.82 -12.11
CA PRO A 639 -4.86 -8.60 -10.89
C PRO A 639 -4.17 -7.82 -9.77
N PHE A 640 -3.79 -6.57 -10.02
CA PHE A 640 -3.12 -5.67 -9.08
C PHE A 640 -4.05 -4.53 -8.63
N PRO A 641 -3.75 -3.83 -7.52
CA PRO A 641 -4.56 -2.73 -7.02
C PRO A 641 -4.77 -1.62 -8.05
N LYS A 642 -5.93 -0.96 -8.00
CA LYS A 642 -6.22 0.20 -8.84
C LYS A 642 -5.19 1.30 -8.56
N GLN A 643 -4.81 2.02 -9.60
CA GLN A 643 -3.95 3.17 -9.48
C GLN A 643 -4.76 4.36 -8.91
N GLY A 644 -4.59 4.63 -7.62
CA GLY A 644 -5.21 5.79 -6.97
C GLY A 644 -4.72 7.13 -7.53
N PHE A 645 -5.55 8.15 -7.37
CA PHE A 645 -5.16 9.55 -7.61
C PHE A 645 -4.51 10.13 -6.35
N THR A 646 -3.46 10.93 -6.48
CA THR A 646 -3.05 11.83 -5.37
C THR A 646 -4.08 12.94 -5.20
N VAL A 647 -4.07 13.62 -4.05
CA VAL A 647 -4.91 14.81 -3.83
C VAL A 647 -4.59 15.88 -4.88
N GLU A 648 -3.32 16.12 -5.17
CA GLU A 648 -2.88 17.04 -6.22
C GLU A 648 -3.42 16.67 -7.61
N GLN A 649 -3.34 15.39 -8.01
CA GLN A 649 -3.86 14.94 -9.30
C GLN A 649 -5.37 15.14 -9.41
N MET A 650 -6.11 14.85 -8.34
CA MET A 650 -7.57 15.04 -8.27
C MET A 650 -7.98 16.51 -8.41
N PHE A 651 -7.23 17.45 -7.82
CA PHE A 651 -7.52 18.87 -7.98
C PHE A 651 -7.09 19.39 -9.36
N SER A 652 -5.91 18.99 -9.82
CA SER A 652 -5.34 19.41 -11.11
C SER A 652 -6.24 19.04 -12.29
N ILE A 653 -6.79 17.82 -12.31
CA ILE A 653 -7.71 17.38 -13.37
C ILE A 653 -9.02 18.19 -13.39
N ASN A 654 -9.45 18.73 -12.26
CA ASN A 654 -10.64 19.57 -12.16
C ASN A 654 -10.35 21.06 -12.40
N GLY A 655 -9.13 21.41 -12.84
CA GLY A 655 -8.73 22.79 -13.18
C GLY A 655 -8.34 23.64 -11.96
N ALA A 656 -8.40 23.08 -10.76
CA ALA A 656 -8.03 23.78 -9.54
C ALA A 656 -6.52 24.08 -9.50
N ASP A 657 -6.18 25.09 -8.71
CA ASP A 657 -4.81 25.55 -8.51
C ASP A 657 -4.46 25.49 -7.03
N THR A 658 -3.69 24.49 -6.66
CA THR A 658 -3.25 24.25 -5.28
C THR A 658 -2.26 25.34 -4.87
N ILE A 659 -2.57 26.05 -3.78
CA ILE A 659 -1.74 27.13 -3.24
C ILE A 659 -0.74 26.59 -2.22
N GLY A 660 -1.16 25.64 -1.37
CA GLY A 660 -0.32 25.07 -0.34
C GLY A 660 -1.03 24.00 0.49
N VAL A 661 -0.24 23.25 1.24
CA VAL A 661 -0.68 22.22 2.19
C VAL A 661 -0.09 22.52 3.57
N GLU A 662 -0.83 22.26 4.63
CA GLU A 662 -0.35 22.41 6.01
C GLU A 662 0.18 21.09 6.61
N SER A 663 0.14 19.97 5.88
CA SER A 663 0.67 18.66 6.30
C SER A 663 2.10 18.75 6.86
N SER A 664 2.94 19.59 6.26
CA SER A 664 4.33 19.81 6.70
C SER A 664 4.45 20.52 8.05
N ARG A 665 3.39 21.19 8.55
CA ARG A 665 3.39 21.90 9.84
C ARG A 665 3.07 21.01 11.02
N ILE A 666 2.71 19.76 10.77
CA ILE A 666 2.38 18.78 11.81
C ILE A 666 3.26 17.54 11.76
N THR A 667 4.18 17.43 10.78
CA THR A 667 5.13 16.32 10.60
C THR A 667 6.07 16.19 11.81
N GLY A 668 6.04 15.05 12.50
CA GLY A 668 6.79 14.80 13.73
C GLY A 668 5.92 14.47 14.96
N LEU A 669 4.60 14.47 14.83
CA LEU A 669 3.65 14.15 15.91
C LEU A 669 3.13 12.69 15.88
N GLU A 670 3.65 11.85 14.99
CA GLU A 670 3.13 10.52 14.64
C GLU A 670 3.13 9.56 15.82
N ASN A 671 4.10 9.70 16.70
CA ASN A 671 4.24 8.83 17.86
C ASN A 671 3.43 9.31 19.08
N ILE A 672 2.85 10.52 19.02
CA ILE A 672 2.20 11.15 20.17
C ILE A 672 0.80 11.69 19.88
N TYR A 673 0.31 11.66 18.63
CA TYR A 673 -1.00 12.24 18.27
C TYR A 673 -2.19 11.60 19.00
N GLN A 674 -2.20 10.26 19.18
CA GLN A 674 -3.28 9.58 19.92
C GLN A 674 -3.23 9.94 21.42
N PRO A 675 -2.08 9.82 22.13
CA PRO A 675 -1.99 10.29 23.52
C PRO A 675 -2.34 11.76 23.73
N LEU A 676 -2.01 12.64 22.77
CA LEU A 676 -2.37 14.05 22.81
C LEU A 676 -3.88 14.27 22.66
N TRP A 677 -4.52 13.52 21.77
CA TRP A 677 -5.97 13.56 21.61
C TRP A 677 -6.70 13.03 22.84
N ASP A 678 -6.25 11.93 23.42
CA ASP A 678 -6.80 11.39 24.67
C ASP A 678 -6.68 12.40 25.82
N LEU A 679 -5.53 13.07 25.93
CA LEU A 679 -5.32 14.14 26.89
C LEU A 679 -6.34 15.27 26.68
N PHE A 680 -6.58 15.68 25.43
CA PHE A 680 -7.58 16.69 25.09
C PHE A 680 -9.01 16.23 25.42
N LEU A 681 -9.41 15.01 25.05
CA LEU A 681 -10.75 14.51 25.32
C LEU A 681 -11.06 14.51 26.82
N GLN A 682 -10.11 14.07 27.64
CA GLN A 682 -10.25 14.03 29.10
C GLN A 682 -10.24 15.44 29.75
N ASN A 683 -9.66 16.44 29.08
CA ASN A 683 -9.39 17.76 29.66
C ASN A 683 -9.83 18.94 28.77
N SER A 684 -10.79 18.73 27.86
CA SER A 684 -11.13 19.69 26.79
C SER A 684 -11.56 21.07 27.31
N MET A 685 -12.24 21.11 28.45
CA MET A 685 -12.61 22.34 29.16
C MET A 685 -11.37 23.12 29.64
N TYR A 686 -10.35 22.42 30.14
CA TYR A 686 -9.11 23.01 30.64
C TYR A 686 -8.17 23.40 29.51
N TRP A 687 -8.13 22.64 28.41
CA TRP A 687 -7.34 22.93 27.22
C TRP A 687 -7.74 24.26 26.56
N ASN A 688 -9.04 24.49 26.40
CA ASN A 688 -9.56 25.72 25.79
C ASN A 688 -9.41 26.95 26.68
N THR A 689 -9.29 26.73 28.00
CA THR A 689 -9.14 27.80 28.99
C THR A 689 -7.72 27.96 29.48
N LEU A 690 -6.75 27.23 28.90
CA LEU A 690 -5.32 27.49 29.10
C LEU A 690 -5.11 28.95 28.60
N PRO A 691 -4.93 29.93 29.51
CA PRO A 691 -5.08 31.36 29.22
C PRO A 691 -4.23 31.84 28.05
N ASP A 692 -4.77 32.86 27.36
CA ASP A 692 -4.26 33.56 26.17
C ASP A 692 -2.81 33.19 25.84
N LYS A 693 -2.67 32.33 24.83
CA LYS A 693 -1.41 31.83 24.27
C LYS A 693 -0.69 32.98 23.55
N ARG A 694 -0.35 34.04 24.27
CA ARG A 694 0.65 35.02 23.85
C ARG A 694 2.00 34.34 23.97
N ILE A 695 2.21 33.43 23.03
CA ILE A 695 3.48 32.79 22.75
C ILE A 695 4.45 33.93 22.47
N ALA A 696 5.58 33.89 23.18
CA ALA A 696 6.57 34.93 23.34
C ALA A 696 6.14 36.09 24.27
N LEU A 697 6.51 35.98 25.56
CA LEU A 697 7.37 37.07 26.04
C LEU A 697 8.58 37.06 25.10
N PRO A 698 8.99 38.20 24.51
CA PRO A 698 10.33 38.26 23.98
C PRO A 698 11.22 37.77 25.12
N ASP A 699 11.88 36.62 24.94
CA ASP A 699 13.18 36.43 25.58
C ASP A 699 13.93 37.76 25.29
N ASP A 700 14.81 38.21 26.16
CA ASP A 700 15.66 39.41 25.95
C ASP A 700 16.64 39.24 24.74
N ARG A 701 16.21 38.51 23.71
CA ARG A 701 16.89 37.91 22.58
C ARG A 701 16.09 38.02 21.28
N THR A 702 15.06 38.87 21.19
CA THR A 702 14.49 39.25 19.88
C THR A 702 15.54 40.07 19.13
N TYR A 703 16.40 39.41 18.35
CA TYR A 703 17.41 40.12 17.55
C TYR A 703 16.74 40.63 16.29
N THR A 704 16.61 41.95 16.17
CA THR A 704 16.02 42.60 15.01
C THR A 704 17.16 43.05 14.10
N PHE A 705 17.35 42.39 12.96
CA PHE A 705 18.38 42.75 11.99
C PHE A 705 17.78 43.65 10.93
N PRO A 706 18.17 44.93 10.79
CA PRO A 706 17.74 45.70 9.64
C PRO A 706 18.27 45.05 8.35
N PHE A 707 17.37 44.49 7.54
CA PHE A 707 17.61 44.16 6.15
C PHE A 707 17.63 45.48 5.37
N ALA A 708 18.75 46.19 5.46
CA ALA A 708 19.08 47.21 4.49
C ALA A 708 19.41 46.46 3.20
N GLY A 709 18.65 46.68 2.12
CA GLY A 709 18.87 46.02 0.83
C GLY A 709 20.34 46.02 0.38
N GLU A 710 20.64 45.19 -0.62
CA GLU A 710 21.97 44.92 -1.23
C GLU A 710 23.17 45.70 -0.64
N GLY A 711 24.06 44.99 0.07
CA GLY A 711 25.35 45.53 0.50
C GLY A 711 25.36 46.20 1.89
N GLY A 712 24.27 46.12 2.67
CA GLY A 712 24.22 46.62 4.04
C GLY A 712 25.03 45.78 5.04
N GLU A 713 25.73 46.46 5.96
CA GLU A 713 26.41 45.86 7.12
C GLU A 713 25.41 45.65 8.27
N VAL A 714 25.41 44.46 8.86
CA VAL A 714 24.53 44.04 9.95
C VAL A 714 25.38 43.80 11.20
N THR A 715 24.98 44.41 12.32
CA THR A 715 25.61 44.23 13.63
C THR A 715 24.64 43.59 14.62
N ILE A 716 25.04 42.45 15.20
CA ILE A 716 24.30 41.71 16.24
C ILE A 716 25.00 41.88 17.58
N ARG A 717 24.27 42.26 18.63
CA ARG A 717 24.75 42.18 20.02
C ARG A 717 23.96 41.12 20.78
N THR A 718 24.63 40.10 21.31
CA THR A 718 23.96 38.93 21.89
C THR A 718 24.78 38.28 23.01
N GLN A 719 24.19 37.48 23.90
CA GLN A 719 24.92 36.75 24.96
C GLN A 719 25.89 35.70 24.38
N GLN A 720 26.98 35.38 25.10
CA GLN A 720 28.02 34.45 24.63
C GLN A 720 27.47 33.07 24.21
N ALA A 721 26.54 32.49 24.98
CA ALA A 721 25.94 31.19 24.64
C ALA A 721 25.12 31.24 23.33
N VAL A 722 24.50 32.37 23.03
CA VAL A 722 23.71 32.58 21.81
C VAL A 722 24.62 32.89 20.62
N ALA A 723 25.68 33.68 20.83
CA ALA A 723 26.72 33.91 19.84
C ALA A 723 27.39 32.61 19.38
N GLN A 724 27.66 31.70 20.32
CA GLN A 724 28.22 30.38 20.03
C GLN A 724 27.27 29.50 19.20
N LYS A 725 25.95 29.65 19.36
CA LYS A 725 24.94 28.93 18.57
C LYS A 725 24.68 29.56 17.19
N LEU A 726 24.73 30.89 17.08
CA LEU A 726 24.57 31.60 15.81
C LEU A 726 25.81 31.50 14.92
N PHE A 727 27.00 31.32 15.50
CA PHE A 727 28.27 31.30 14.78
C PHE A 727 28.31 30.25 13.65
N PRO A 728 27.96 28.97 13.88
CA PRO A 728 27.94 27.96 12.81
C PRO A 728 26.92 28.25 11.71
N VAL A 729 25.74 28.76 12.06
CA VAL A 729 24.68 29.16 11.11
C VAL A 729 25.19 30.27 10.19
N LEU A 730 25.77 31.33 10.77
CA LEU A 730 26.31 32.44 10.00
C LEU A 730 27.52 32.03 9.15
N GLN A 731 28.35 31.09 9.62
CA GLN A 731 29.43 30.52 8.80
C GLN A 731 28.91 29.76 7.57
N GLN A 732 27.84 28.98 7.72
CA GLN A 732 27.20 28.32 6.58
C GLN A 732 26.58 29.33 5.62
N MET A 733 25.99 30.42 6.12
CA MET A 733 25.50 31.50 5.27
C MET A 733 26.62 32.20 4.48
N VAL A 734 27.85 32.25 5.02
CA VAL A 734 29.03 32.70 4.25
C VAL A 734 29.39 31.70 3.15
N GLN A 735 29.34 30.40 3.44
CA GLN A 735 29.61 29.34 2.45
C GLN A 735 28.61 29.39 1.29
N LEU A 736 27.32 29.47 1.60
CA LEU A 736 26.21 29.61 0.65
C LEU A 736 26.14 30.99 -0.03
N GLN A 737 27.16 31.84 0.16
CA GLN A 737 27.32 33.16 -0.46
C GLN A 737 26.21 34.17 -0.12
N TYR A 738 25.40 33.93 0.92
CA TYR A 738 24.36 34.88 1.34
C TYR A 738 24.92 36.09 2.09
N ILE A 739 25.96 35.89 2.89
CA ILE A 739 26.63 36.96 3.65
C ILE A 739 28.15 36.89 3.45
N ARG A 740 28.86 37.95 3.85
CA ARG A 740 30.33 38.03 3.80
C ARG A 740 30.85 38.88 4.96
N ASP A 741 32.17 38.94 5.09
CA ASP A 741 32.84 39.85 6.03
C ASP A 741 32.43 39.63 7.50
N ILE A 742 32.20 38.37 7.88
CA ILE A 742 31.81 38.03 9.25
C ILE A 742 32.97 38.26 10.23
N SER A 743 32.72 39.01 11.30
CA SER A 743 33.70 39.26 12.36
C SER A 743 33.07 39.22 13.75
N PHE A 744 33.89 38.88 14.74
CA PHE A 744 33.49 38.72 16.14
C PHE A 744 34.37 39.59 17.02
N ASP A 745 33.76 40.47 17.81
CA ASP A 745 34.53 41.36 18.66
C ASP A 745 34.94 40.68 19.98
N SER A 746 36.13 41.06 20.49
CA SER A 746 36.67 40.57 21.74
C SER A 746 36.40 41.53 22.91
N VAL A 747 35.24 41.33 23.53
CA VAL A 747 34.92 41.59 24.96
C VAL A 747 34.49 43.01 25.38
N TYR A 748 33.33 43.09 26.06
CA TYR A 748 33.15 43.59 27.45
C TYR A 748 31.81 43.09 28.01
N GLY A 749 31.84 42.22 29.03
CA GLY A 749 30.65 41.60 29.65
C GLY A 749 30.23 40.25 29.05
N SER A 750 29.08 39.70 29.48
CA SER A 750 28.53 38.40 29.03
C SER A 750 27.97 38.39 27.60
N ALA A 751 28.09 39.49 26.85
CA ALA A 751 27.62 39.67 25.48
C ALA A 751 28.76 39.81 24.46
N ARG A 752 28.54 39.29 23.26
CA ARG A 752 29.39 39.34 22.05
C ARG A 752 28.73 40.20 20.98
N THR A 753 29.55 40.88 20.18
CA THR A 753 29.11 41.57 18.96
C THR A 753 29.53 40.74 17.74
N ILE A 754 28.61 40.50 16.81
CA ILE A 754 28.83 39.83 15.53
C ILE A 754 28.56 40.85 14.43
N LEU A 755 29.47 41.01 13.47
CA LEU A 755 29.26 41.86 12.30
C LEU A 755 29.35 41.01 11.03
N PHE A 756 28.54 41.30 10.02
CA PHE A 756 28.65 40.74 8.68
C PHE A 756 27.96 41.65 7.66
N SER A 757 28.25 41.48 6.38
CA SER A 757 27.60 42.21 5.28
C SER A 757 26.76 41.27 4.42
N VAL A 758 25.59 41.73 3.99
CA VAL A 758 24.71 40.97 3.08
C VAL A 758 25.22 41.13 1.64
N ARG A 759 25.34 40.04 0.88
CA ARG A 759 25.80 40.13 -0.52
C ARG A 759 24.72 40.74 -1.44
N PRO A 760 25.11 41.49 -2.49
CA PRO A 760 24.19 41.95 -3.55
C PRO A 760 23.57 40.75 -4.30
N GLY A 761 22.32 40.85 -4.75
CA GLY A 761 21.59 39.80 -5.48
C GLY A 761 20.55 39.01 -4.67
N ILE A 762 20.51 39.15 -3.34
CA ILE A 762 19.48 38.53 -2.49
C ILE A 762 18.24 39.42 -2.51
N THR A 763 17.35 39.15 -3.45
CA THR A 763 16.14 39.94 -3.70
C THR A 763 14.87 39.34 -3.08
N ASP A 764 14.90 38.05 -2.73
CA ASP A 764 13.77 37.32 -2.15
C ASP A 764 13.97 37.07 -0.64
N ALA A 765 13.25 37.86 0.15
CA ALA A 765 13.30 37.79 1.61
C ALA A 765 12.74 36.45 2.15
N ALA A 766 11.77 35.84 1.46
CA ALA A 766 11.15 34.59 1.87
C ALA A 766 12.09 33.40 1.62
N GLN A 767 12.79 33.39 0.48
CA GLN A 767 13.81 32.38 0.18
C GLN A 767 14.98 32.43 1.19
N PHE A 768 15.44 33.63 1.51
CA PHE A 768 16.47 33.86 2.52
C PHE A 768 16.02 33.40 3.92
N GLN A 769 14.77 33.69 4.30
CA GLN A 769 14.18 33.24 5.56
C GLN A 769 14.09 31.71 5.62
N ALA A 770 13.66 31.05 4.55
CA ALA A 770 13.56 29.59 4.48
C ALA A 770 14.94 28.90 4.59
N ALA A 771 15.96 29.45 3.93
CA ALA A 771 17.33 28.95 4.04
C ALA A 771 17.87 29.08 5.47
N LEU A 772 17.66 30.24 6.11
CA LEU A 772 18.04 30.48 7.51
C LEU A 772 17.36 29.52 8.49
N GLN A 773 16.05 29.32 8.34
CA GLN A 773 15.30 28.41 9.20
C GLN A 773 15.82 26.97 9.04
N SER A 774 16.05 26.52 7.80
CA SER A 774 16.61 25.18 7.51
C SER A 774 18.00 24.96 8.12
N LEU A 775 18.89 25.96 8.09
CA LEU A 775 20.21 25.85 8.71
C LEU A 775 20.09 25.77 10.24
N CYS A 776 19.14 26.50 10.84
CA CYS A 776 18.92 26.50 12.28
C CYS A 776 18.28 25.23 12.81
N ASP A 777 17.34 24.64 12.07
CA ASP A 777 16.71 23.37 12.42
C ASP A 777 17.76 22.25 12.56
N GLY A 778 18.86 22.34 11.80
CA GLY A 778 20.02 21.43 11.90
C GLY A 778 21.00 21.70 13.06
N PHE A 779 20.96 22.86 13.72
CA PHE A 779 21.91 23.24 14.78
C PHE A 779 21.30 23.31 16.18
N ASP A 780 20.05 23.72 16.32
CA ASP A 780 19.30 23.73 17.59
C ASP A 780 17.87 23.27 17.32
N PRO A 781 17.63 21.94 17.27
CA PRO A 781 16.33 21.39 16.91
C PRO A 781 15.21 21.78 17.87
N GLN A 782 15.50 22.45 19.00
CA GLN A 782 14.49 22.70 20.03
C GLN A 782 13.86 24.09 20.08
N THR A 783 14.36 25.20 19.50
CA THR A 783 13.66 26.48 19.82
C THR A 783 13.85 27.74 18.95
N MET A 784 14.71 27.85 17.93
CA MET A 784 14.92 29.16 17.25
C MET A 784 14.03 29.40 16.00
N THR A 785 13.18 30.43 16.04
CA THR A 785 12.37 30.88 14.89
C THR A 785 12.88 32.16 14.27
N PHE A 786 12.89 32.23 12.94
CA PHE A 786 13.23 33.44 12.18
C PHE A 786 11.98 34.02 11.49
N SER A 787 11.65 35.29 11.76
CA SER A 787 10.52 35.99 11.10
C SER A 787 10.91 37.35 10.58
N LEU A 788 10.47 37.68 9.35
CA LEU A 788 10.58 39.03 8.80
C LEU A 788 9.38 39.90 9.23
N ASN A 789 9.62 41.14 9.66
CA ASN A 789 8.52 42.06 10.00
C ASN A 789 7.81 42.63 8.76
N TYR A 790 6.66 43.28 8.99
CA TYR A 790 5.94 44.05 7.96
C TYR A 790 6.89 45.05 7.28
N ASN A 791 7.08 44.87 5.97
CA ASN A 791 7.99 45.55 5.03
C ASN A 791 9.34 44.87 4.73
N HIS A 792 9.59 43.62 5.15
CA HIS A 792 10.82 42.85 4.82
C HIS A 792 12.12 43.51 5.25
N LYS A 793 12.07 44.47 6.18
CA LYS A 793 13.23 45.26 6.60
C LYS A 793 13.85 44.78 7.88
N THR A 794 13.24 43.83 8.61
CA THR A 794 13.89 43.28 9.79
C THR A 794 13.70 41.79 9.99
N LEU A 795 14.78 41.04 10.21
CA LEU A 795 14.76 39.62 10.59
C LEU A 795 14.77 39.50 12.13
N GLN A 796 13.85 38.73 12.71
CA GLN A 796 13.68 38.50 14.15
C GLN A 796 14.02 37.05 14.53
N VAL A 797 14.83 36.82 15.57
CA VAL A 797 15.10 35.48 16.13
C VAL A 797 14.41 35.33 17.48
N SER A 798 13.63 34.28 17.71
CA SER A 798 12.98 34.02 19.01
C SER A 798 13.15 32.58 19.46
N GLY A 799 13.26 32.35 20.76
CA GLY A 799 13.13 31.03 21.38
C GLY A 799 11.66 30.65 21.57
N LEU A 800 11.24 29.40 21.32
CA LEU A 800 9.86 28.91 21.61
C LEU A 800 9.59 28.72 23.12
N ARG A 801 9.89 29.73 23.94
CA ARG A 801 9.55 29.74 25.37
C ARG A 801 8.14 30.29 25.53
N CYS A 802 7.26 29.49 26.13
CA CYS A 802 5.89 29.84 26.41
C CYS A 802 5.73 30.15 27.90
N THR A 803 5.06 31.24 28.22
CA THR A 803 4.61 31.53 29.58
C THR A 803 3.09 31.53 29.56
N VAL A 804 2.50 30.66 30.38
CA VAL A 804 1.06 30.57 30.56
C VAL A 804 0.72 31.04 31.98
N SER A 805 -0.22 31.98 32.07
CA SER A 805 -0.92 32.21 33.32
C SER A 805 -1.90 31.04 33.50
N LEU A 806 -2.01 30.45 34.68
CA LEU A 806 -2.98 29.42 35.02
C LEU A 806 -4.15 30.13 35.71
N ALA A 807 -5.39 29.76 35.37
CA ALA A 807 -6.60 30.55 35.66
C ALA A 807 -6.69 31.13 37.10
N ASP A 808 -7.29 32.32 37.20
CA ASP A 808 -7.51 33.02 38.46
C ASP A 808 -8.53 32.30 39.36
N ASP A 809 -8.05 31.89 40.54
CA ASP A 809 -8.77 31.53 41.77
C ASP A 809 -9.62 30.23 41.81
N ASN A 810 -9.82 29.50 40.71
CA ASN A 810 -10.54 28.21 40.74
C ASN A 810 -9.58 27.00 40.88
N PRO A 811 -9.60 26.24 42.00
CA PRO A 811 -8.71 25.09 42.22
C PRO A 811 -8.85 23.97 41.18
N ALA A 812 -10.04 23.77 40.61
CA ALA A 812 -10.28 22.72 39.62
C ALA A 812 -9.58 23.03 38.28
N TYR A 813 -9.64 24.27 37.82
CA TYR A 813 -8.93 24.72 36.62
C TYR A 813 -7.42 24.67 36.80
N LEU A 814 -6.92 25.14 37.95
CA LEU A 814 -5.49 25.07 38.25
C LEU A 814 -4.96 23.63 38.25
N LYS A 815 -5.71 22.69 38.84
CA LYS A 815 -5.39 21.26 38.81
C LYS A 815 -5.39 20.73 37.37
N GLY A 816 -6.45 21.00 36.61
CA GLY A 816 -6.58 20.56 35.21
C GLY A 816 -5.46 21.10 34.31
N HIS A 817 -5.10 22.39 34.42
CA HIS A 817 -4.00 22.98 33.65
C HIS A 817 -2.64 22.35 33.99
N LYS A 818 -2.37 22.10 35.28
CA LYS A 818 -1.13 21.41 35.71
C LYS A 818 -1.08 19.97 35.21
N THR A 819 -2.20 19.25 35.22
CA THR A 819 -2.30 17.90 34.65
C THR A 819 -1.97 17.90 33.15
N ILE A 820 -2.49 18.86 32.39
CA ILE A 820 -2.15 19.00 30.96
C ILE A 820 -0.65 19.24 30.77
N LEU A 821 -0.06 20.20 31.48
CA LEU A 821 1.37 20.52 31.36
C LEU A 821 2.27 19.36 31.77
N GLN A 822 1.93 18.65 32.84
CA GLN A 822 2.65 17.46 33.26
C GLN A 822 2.60 16.39 32.17
N ARG A 823 1.42 16.10 31.62
CA ARG A 823 1.28 15.06 30.60
C ARG A 823 2.00 15.44 29.30
N LEU A 824 1.97 16.71 28.90
CA LEU A 824 2.76 17.21 27.77
C LEU A 824 4.27 17.05 27.99
N THR A 825 4.73 17.14 29.23
CA THR A 825 6.15 16.91 29.58
C THR A 825 6.50 15.42 29.45
N GLU A 826 5.63 14.54 29.95
CA GLU A 826 5.79 13.09 29.84
C GLU A 826 5.79 12.59 28.39
N LEU A 827 4.97 13.22 27.53
CA LEU A 827 4.93 12.96 26.10
C LEU A 827 6.11 13.58 25.34
N GLY A 828 6.99 14.33 26.01
CA GLY A 828 8.09 15.05 25.38
C GLY A 828 7.65 16.20 24.47
N GLY A 829 6.40 16.67 24.58
CA GLY A 829 5.91 17.84 23.84
C GLY A 829 6.41 19.16 24.42
N ILE A 830 6.72 19.20 25.72
CA ILE A 830 7.30 20.38 26.38
C ILE A 830 8.45 20.01 27.32
N TYR A 831 9.36 20.97 27.53
CA TYR A 831 10.55 20.82 28.40
C TYR A 831 10.78 22.06 29.26
N ASP A 832 11.73 21.98 30.20
CA ASP A 832 12.16 23.09 31.06
C ASP A 832 11.00 23.80 31.76
N VAL A 833 10.06 23.02 32.31
CA VAL A 833 8.87 23.53 32.99
C VAL A 833 9.28 24.17 34.33
N VAL A 834 9.04 25.46 34.46
CA VAL A 834 9.37 26.28 35.65
C VAL A 834 8.12 27.03 36.11
N TYR A 835 7.77 26.84 37.39
CA TYR A 835 6.71 27.60 38.04
C TYR A 835 7.33 28.77 38.81
N SER A 836 7.11 30.01 38.36
CA SER A 836 7.57 31.20 39.08
C SER A 836 6.70 31.49 40.30
N ASP A 837 5.43 31.11 40.24
CA ASP A 837 4.45 31.15 41.33
C ASP A 837 3.35 30.10 41.05
N PRO A 838 2.41 29.84 41.97
CA PRO A 838 1.38 28.82 41.79
C PRO A 838 0.50 29.00 40.54
N LYS A 839 0.39 30.23 40.01
CA LYS A 839 -0.45 30.65 38.89
C LYS A 839 0.33 30.98 37.62
N THR A 840 1.65 30.89 37.60
CA THR A 840 2.45 31.22 36.40
C THR A 840 3.43 30.11 36.09
N CYS A 841 3.35 29.56 34.89
CA CYS A 841 4.22 28.50 34.41
C CYS A 841 4.93 28.92 33.13
N THR A 842 6.23 28.67 33.05
CA THR A 842 7.05 28.87 31.85
C THR A 842 7.63 27.55 31.40
N PHE A 843 7.60 27.25 30.11
CA PHE A 843 8.14 26.02 29.52
C PHE A 843 8.66 26.28 28.10
N ARG A 844 9.36 25.31 27.52
CA ARG A 844 9.76 25.29 26.11
C ARG A 844 8.93 24.27 25.34
N LEU A 845 8.53 24.61 24.13
CA LEU A 845 7.93 23.65 23.21
C LEU A 845 9.03 22.77 22.61
N ALA A 846 8.72 21.50 22.37
CA ALA A 846 9.63 20.57 21.71
C ALA A 846 9.85 20.90 20.24
N SER A 847 8.84 21.49 19.57
CA SER A 847 8.85 21.70 18.13
C SER A 847 7.81 22.76 17.67
N GLN A 848 7.83 23.13 16.38
CA GLN A 848 6.83 24.03 15.79
C GLN A 848 5.47 23.37 15.64
N GLU A 849 5.44 22.07 15.40
CA GLU A 849 4.24 21.27 15.26
C GLU A 849 3.48 21.29 16.58
N MET A 850 4.19 21.09 17.69
CA MET A 850 3.62 21.20 19.04
C MET A 850 3.07 22.60 19.30
N ARG A 851 3.74 23.66 18.81
CA ARG A 851 3.21 25.03 18.88
C ARG A 851 1.87 25.11 18.16
N HIS A 852 1.83 24.65 16.91
CA HIS A 852 0.66 24.73 16.04
C HIS A 852 -0.56 24.01 16.66
N ILE A 853 -0.40 22.78 17.15
CA ILE A 853 -1.52 22.06 17.80
C ILE A 853 -1.88 22.64 19.17
N MET A 854 -0.92 23.25 19.87
CA MET A 854 -1.20 23.95 21.11
C MET A 854 -1.94 25.26 20.89
N GLU A 855 -1.92 25.91 19.72
CA GLU A 855 -2.57 27.22 19.50
C GLU A 855 -4.10 27.16 19.56
N LYS A 856 -4.72 26.14 18.95
CA LYS A 856 -6.18 25.98 18.92
C LYS A 856 -6.57 24.50 19.04
N ALA A 857 -7.71 24.23 19.69
CA ALA A 857 -8.27 22.88 19.74
C ALA A 857 -8.65 22.34 18.35
N GLY A 858 -8.96 23.23 17.39
CA GLY A 858 -9.19 22.87 15.98
C GLY A 858 -7.96 22.19 15.38
N ASN A 859 -6.80 22.84 15.44
CA ASN A 859 -5.53 22.31 14.92
C ASN A 859 -5.18 20.91 15.49
N LEU A 860 -5.43 20.69 16.80
CA LEU A 860 -5.22 19.37 17.41
C LEU A 860 -6.21 18.32 16.87
N ALA A 861 -7.48 18.69 16.68
CA ALA A 861 -8.48 17.80 16.12
C ALA A 861 -8.18 17.46 14.65
N GLU A 862 -7.74 18.44 13.87
CA GLU A 862 -7.29 18.29 12.48
C GLU A 862 -6.11 17.32 12.40
N ALA A 863 -5.08 17.54 13.22
CA ALA A 863 -3.93 16.64 13.31
C ALA A 863 -4.33 15.21 13.72
N TYR A 864 -5.26 15.05 14.67
CA TYR A 864 -5.74 13.71 15.06
C TYR A 864 -6.47 13.00 13.91
N VAL A 865 -7.37 13.71 13.21
CA VAL A 865 -8.08 13.16 12.04
C VAL A 865 -7.11 12.83 10.91
N TYR A 866 -6.16 13.72 10.62
CA TYR A 866 -5.13 13.52 9.61
C TYR A 866 -4.29 12.28 9.90
N TYR A 867 -3.72 12.16 11.11
CA TYR A 867 -2.87 11.01 11.44
C TYR A 867 -3.65 9.70 11.52
N THR A 868 -4.89 9.73 11.99
CA THR A 868 -5.76 8.54 11.95
C THR A 868 -6.05 8.13 10.50
N ALA A 869 -6.35 9.08 9.61
CA ALA A 869 -6.55 8.81 8.19
C ALA A 869 -5.28 8.28 7.52
N LEU A 870 -4.13 8.84 7.87
CA LEU A 870 -2.83 8.53 7.31
C LEU A 870 -2.31 7.15 7.73
N LEU A 871 -2.38 6.84 9.02
CA LEU A 871 -1.71 5.70 9.64
C LEU A 871 -2.66 4.51 9.83
N ASP A 872 -3.95 4.76 10.12
CA ASP A 872 -4.88 3.70 10.52
C ASP A 872 -5.85 3.28 9.40
N CYS A 873 -6.01 4.08 8.32
CA CYS A 873 -7.04 3.84 7.30
C CYS A 873 -6.53 3.25 5.97
N GLY A 874 -5.21 3.24 5.73
CA GLY A 874 -4.63 2.70 4.50
C GLY A 874 -5.05 3.43 3.21
N PHE A 875 -5.31 4.74 3.29
CA PHE A 875 -5.64 5.56 2.12
C PHE A 875 -4.43 5.76 1.18
N ASP A 876 -4.70 5.96 -0.11
CA ASP A 876 -3.68 6.12 -1.15
C ASP A 876 -2.97 7.47 -1.10
N ASP A 877 -3.61 8.48 -0.53
CA ASP A 877 -3.02 9.78 -0.24
C ASP A 877 -3.86 10.48 0.84
N VAL A 878 -3.20 11.29 1.67
CA VAL A 878 -3.84 12.07 2.72
C VAL A 878 -3.12 13.40 2.85
N GLU A 879 -3.88 14.49 2.82
CA GLU A 879 -3.38 15.85 2.97
C GLU A 879 -4.17 16.62 4.05
N ASN A 880 -3.49 17.49 4.78
CA ASN A 880 -4.05 18.37 5.81
C ASN A 880 -3.93 19.85 5.41
N GLY A 881 -4.98 20.64 5.68
CA GLY A 881 -5.02 22.09 5.45
C GLY A 881 -4.74 22.48 4.00
N LEU A 882 -5.38 21.79 3.04
CA LEU A 882 -5.18 22.08 1.61
C LEU A 882 -5.84 23.42 1.27
N SER A 883 -5.02 24.39 0.89
CA SER A 883 -5.47 25.68 0.34
C SER A 883 -5.43 25.66 -1.19
N PHE A 884 -6.52 26.03 -1.85
CA PHE A 884 -6.61 26.02 -3.32
C PHE A 884 -7.53 27.12 -3.87
N ARG A 885 -7.46 27.30 -5.19
CA ARG A 885 -8.38 28.12 -5.98
C ARG A 885 -9.17 27.24 -6.92
N HIS A 886 -10.43 27.60 -7.16
CA HIS A 886 -11.31 26.85 -8.08
C HIS A 886 -10.78 26.80 -9.52
N SER A 887 -10.00 27.80 -9.94
CA SER A 887 -9.32 27.81 -11.23
C SER A 887 -8.04 28.63 -11.17
N VAL A 888 -7.11 28.36 -12.10
CA VAL A 888 -5.90 29.18 -12.28
C VAL A 888 -6.28 30.65 -12.49
N GLY A 889 -5.70 31.53 -11.69
CA GLY A 889 -5.96 32.97 -11.76
C GLY A 889 -7.20 33.47 -10.99
N SER A 890 -8.01 32.57 -10.38
CA SER A 890 -9.10 32.99 -9.50
C SER A 890 -8.56 33.70 -8.24
N GLU A 891 -9.30 34.67 -7.70
CA GLU A 891 -8.99 35.32 -6.42
C GLU A 891 -9.61 34.58 -5.22
N ILE A 892 -10.59 33.70 -5.46
CA ILE A 892 -11.30 32.97 -4.41
C ILE A 892 -10.39 31.85 -3.90
N ARG A 893 -10.14 31.86 -2.59
CA ARG A 893 -9.33 30.86 -1.89
C ARG A 893 -10.22 30.05 -0.96
N ASN A 894 -10.10 28.74 -1.05
CA ASN A 894 -10.81 27.76 -0.24
C ASN A 894 -9.80 26.91 0.52
N GLU A 895 -10.24 26.34 1.64
CA GLU A 895 -9.43 25.48 2.50
C GLU A 895 -10.22 24.24 2.89
N ILE A 896 -9.59 23.07 2.83
CA ILE A 896 -10.15 21.82 3.34
C ILE A 896 -9.23 21.26 4.42
N ASP A 897 -9.84 20.94 5.55
CA ASP A 897 -9.13 20.53 6.76
C ASP A 897 -8.39 19.20 6.52
N VAL A 898 -9.06 18.11 6.11
CA VAL A 898 -8.39 16.85 5.74
C VAL A 898 -8.98 16.27 4.47
N LEU A 899 -8.12 15.86 3.54
CA LEU A 899 -8.48 15.18 2.30
C LEU A 899 -7.84 13.80 2.24
N CYS A 900 -8.59 12.83 1.75
CA CYS A 900 -8.09 11.48 1.53
C CYS A 900 -8.49 10.98 0.14
N THR A 901 -7.63 10.22 -0.51
CA THR A 901 -7.97 9.48 -1.74
C THR A 901 -7.80 7.98 -1.53
N SER A 902 -8.62 7.19 -2.22
CA SER A 902 -8.52 5.73 -2.26
C SER A 902 -9.10 5.21 -3.57
N ALA A 903 -8.24 4.69 -4.43
CA ALA A 903 -8.48 4.34 -5.82
C ALA A 903 -9.16 5.51 -6.56
N ASP A 904 -10.43 5.33 -6.90
CA ASP A 904 -11.29 6.27 -7.59
C ASP A 904 -12.27 7.01 -6.66
N ARG A 905 -11.99 7.02 -5.35
CA ARG A 905 -12.83 7.64 -4.31
C ARG A 905 -12.04 8.64 -3.49
N SER A 906 -12.75 9.55 -2.84
CA SER A 906 -12.16 10.59 -2.00
C SER A 906 -13.04 10.93 -0.80
N LEU A 907 -12.41 11.30 0.30
CA LEU A 907 -13.05 11.85 1.48
C LEU A 907 -12.64 13.32 1.66
N PHE A 908 -13.65 14.18 1.77
CA PHE A 908 -13.50 15.59 2.06
C PHE A 908 -13.97 15.79 3.49
N ILE A 909 -13.03 16.01 4.41
CA ILE A 909 -13.32 16.05 5.84
C ILE A 909 -13.13 17.48 6.32
N SER A 910 -14.21 18.09 6.81
CA SER A 910 -14.13 19.32 7.59
C SER A 910 -14.17 18.98 9.08
N VAL A 911 -13.17 19.45 9.82
CA VAL A 911 -13.00 19.23 11.25
C VAL A 911 -13.46 20.47 12.02
N LYS A 912 -14.35 20.28 12.98
CA LYS A 912 -14.93 21.38 13.78
C LYS A 912 -14.97 21.02 15.26
N ALA A 913 -13.92 21.41 15.98
CA ALA A 913 -13.78 21.27 17.43
C ALA A 913 -14.50 22.41 18.21
N ARG A 914 -15.81 22.58 17.99
CA ARG A 914 -16.66 23.52 18.74
C ARG A 914 -17.58 22.78 19.71
N ASN A 915 -18.07 23.46 20.74
CA ASN A 915 -19.06 22.88 21.65
C ASN A 915 -20.43 22.71 20.96
N GLU A 916 -21.27 21.83 21.49
CA GLU A 916 -22.58 21.53 20.91
C GLU A 916 -23.48 22.78 20.81
N GLY A 917 -23.43 23.68 21.80
CA GLY A 917 -24.19 24.93 21.80
C GLY A 917 -23.92 25.82 20.59
N ALA A 918 -22.67 25.88 20.12
CA ALA A 918 -22.31 26.64 18.93
C ALA A 918 -22.90 26.07 17.62
N PHE A 919 -23.22 24.78 17.58
CA PHE A 919 -23.89 24.15 16.44
C PHE A 919 -25.42 24.23 16.54
N ALA A 920 -25.95 24.30 17.76
CA ALA A 920 -27.37 24.39 18.05
C ALA A 920 -27.95 25.81 17.90
N ASP A 921 -27.08 26.83 17.80
CA ASP A 921 -27.50 28.23 17.64
C ASP A 921 -28.33 28.44 16.34
N PRO A 922 -29.63 28.75 16.47
CA PRO A 922 -30.53 28.85 15.32
C PRO A 922 -30.30 30.13 14.49
N ASP A 923 -29.69 31.18 15.06
CA ASP A 923 -29.44 32.44 14.34
C ASP A 923 -28.23 32.34 13.40
N LEU A 924 -27.29 31.42 13.69
CA LEU A 924 -26.07 31.22 12.88
C LEU A 924 -26.24 30.20 11.76
N ASN A 925 -27.23 29.29 11.86
CA ASN A 925 -27.43 28.17 10.94
C ASN A 925 -26.13 27.40 10.58
N TYR A 926 -25.18 27.39 11.52
CA TYR A 926 -23.77 27.10 11.27
C TYR A 926 -23.55 25.69 10.73
N LEU A 927 -24.24 24.70 11.30
CA LEU A 927 -24.16 23.31 10.85
C LEU A 927 -24.56 23.15 9.38
N ASN A 928 -25.60 23.86 8.93
CA ASN A 928 -26.04 23.80 7.53
C ASN A 928 -25.03 24.47 6.60
N MET A 929 -24.43 25.59 7.02
CA MET A 929 -23.41 26.30 6.25
C MET A 929 -22.21 25.39 6.00
N VAL A 930 -21.64 24.81 7.06
CA VAL A 930 -20.47 23.91 6.95
C VAL A 930 -20.81 22.66 6.13
N ALA A 931 -21.99 22.07 6.34
CA ALA A 931 -22.42 20.90 5.56
C ALA A 931 -22.59 21.23 4.07
N TYR A 932 -23.10 22.41 3.72
CA TYR A 932 -23.23 22.83 2.33
C TYR A 932 -21.87 23.07 1.68
N GLU A 933 -20.97 23.77 2.37
CA GLU A 933 -19.62 24.09 1.89
C GLU A 933 -18.84 22.81 1.59
N ILE A 934 -18.73 21.88 2.55
CA ILE A 934 -17.97 20.65 2.35
C ILE A 934 -18.61 19.73 1.29
N ARG A 935 -19.94 19.72 1.18
CA ARG A 935 -20.66 18.98 0.13
C ARG A 935 -20.35 19.55 -1.25
N TYR A 936 -20.39 20.87 -1.39
CA TYR A 936 -20.10 21.55 -2.64
C TYR A 936 -18.68 21.23 -3.11
N GLU A 937 -17.68 21.40 -2.25
CA GLU A 937 -16.28 21.14 -2.61
C GLU A 937 -16.05 19.67 -2.98
N ALA A 938 -16.67 18.73 -2.23
CA ALA A 938 -16.61 17.32 -2.56
C ALA A 938 -17.21 17.01 -3.95
N GLU A 939 -18.38 17.57 -4.28
CA GLU A 939 -19.03 17.34 -5.58
C GLU A 939 -18.25 17.93 -6.77
N HIS A 940 -17.57 19.06 -6.57
CA HIS A 940 -16.89 19.77 -7.65
C HIS A 940 -15.48 19.26 -7.92
N PHE A 941 -14.74 18.87 -6.87
CA PHE A 941 -13.33 18.49 -7.01
C PHE A 941 -13.05 17.02 -6.73
N GLY A 942 -14.01 16.30 -6.13
CA GLY A 942 -13.77 14.97 -5.60
C GLY A 942 -13.99 13.82 -6.60
N LEU A 943 -13.28 12.72 -6.36
CA LEU A 943 -13.47 11.43 -7.03
C LEU A 943 -14.52 10.63 -6.26
N ASN A 944 -15.66 10.30 -6.88
CA ASN A 944 -16.77 9.54 -6.25
C ASN A 944 -16.91 9.85 -4.75
N SER A 945 -16.98 11.16 -4.46
CA SER A 945 -16.53 11.72 -3.21
C SER A 945 -17.57 11.64 -2.12
N LYS A 946 -17.08 11.63 -0.87
CA LYS A 946 -17.91 11.67 0.33
C LYS A 946 -17.49 12.85 1.19
N ALA A 947 -18.48 13.64 1.56
CA ALA A 947 -18.32 14.80 2.41
C ALA A 947 -18.53 14.40 3.87
N VAL A 948 -17.57 14.72 4.74
CA VAL A 948 -17.56 14.35 6.15
C VAL A 948 -17.44 15.61 7.00
N LEU A 949 -18.29 15.70 8.02
CA LEU A 949 -18.14 16.66 9.10
C LEU A 949 -17.64 15.90 10.34
N ALA A 950 -16.38 16.12 10.71
CA ALA A 950 -15.77 15.66 11.94
C ALA A 950 -16.06 16.66 13.06
N ALA A 951 -17.07 16.36 13.88
CA ALA A 951 -17.50 17.21 14.99
C ALA A 951 -17.58 16.41 16.30
N PRO A 952 -16.45 16.25 17.02
CA PRO A 952 -16.36 15.39 18.21
C PRO A 952 -17.35 15.73 19.35
N ALA A 953 -17.86 16.97 19.39
CA ALA A 953 -18.81 17.38 20.40
C ALA A 953 -20.24 16.88 20.15
N LEU A 954 -20.61 16.63 18.88
CA LEU A 954 -21.97 16.29 18.49
C LEU A 954 -22.24 14.79 18.68
N PRO A 955 -23.37 14.39 19.28
CA PRO A 955 -23.74 12.98 19.36
C PRO A 955 -24.24 12.49 17.99
N MET A 956 -23.86 11.28 17.60
CA MET A 956 -24.42 10.61 16.43
C MET A 956 -25.75 9.94 16.73
N PHE A 957 -25.90 9.41 17.95
CA PHE A 957 -27.10 8.70 18.35
C PHE A 957 -27.82 9.38 19.51
N THR A 958 -29.13 9.20 19.56
CA THR A 958 -29.98 9.60 20.67
C THR A 958 -30.90 8.46 21.07
N LEU A 959 -31.25 8.37 22.35
CA LEU A 959 -32.13 7.33 22.86
C LEU A 959 -33.58 7.72 22.56
N ALA A 960 -34.25 6.96 21.71
CA ALA A 960 -35.67 7.15 21.43
C ALA A 960 -36.54 6.69 22.61
N ALA A 961 -37.79 7.17 22.65
CA ALA A 961 -38.75 6.86 23.71
C ALA A 961 -39.04 5.35 23.85
N ASN A 962 -38.80 4.55 22.81
CA ASN A 962 -38.95 3.09 22.81
C ASN A 962 -37.70 2.33 23.31
N GLY A 963 -36.69 3.04 23.84
CA GLY A 963 -35.45 2.45 24.34
C GLY A 963 -34.45 2.06 23.26
N THR A 964 -34.69 2.39 21.99
CA THR A 964 -33.74 2.13 20.89
C THR A 964 -32.87 3.35 20.58
N TYR A 965 -31.60 3.13 20.26
CA TYR A 965 -30.74 4.20 19.76
C TYR A 965 -31.03 4.47 18.28
N VAL A 966 -31.41 5.72 17.99
CA VAL A 966 -31.67 6.25 16.65
C VAL A 966 -30.67 7.36 16.33
N LEU A 967 -30.53 7.73 15.05
CA LEU A 967 -29.69 8.86 14.66
C LEU A 967 -30.16 10.15 15.32
N SER A 968 -29.22 10.96 15.78
CA SER A 968 -29.49 12.28 16.36
C SER A 968 -30.02 13.25 15.32
N ASN A 969 -30.65 14.34 15.77
CA ASN A 969 -31.10 15.41 14.86
C ASN A 969 -29.94 16.01 14.05
N TYR A 970 -28.73 16.07 14.60
CA TYR A 970 -27.54 16.53 13.89
C TYR A 970 -27.15 15.56 12.78
N ALA A 971 -27.08 14.26 13.08
CA ALA A 971 -26.76 13.21 12.12
C ALA A 971 -27.78 13.18 10.98
N MET A 972 -29.08 13.25 11.30
CA MET A 972 -30.17 13.31 10.32
C MET A 972 -30.08 14.57 9.45
N LYS A 973 -29.73 15.72 10.03
CA LYS A 973 -29.58 16.98 9.30
C LYS A 973 -28.38 16.95 8.35
N CYS A 974 -27.21 16.49 8.78
CA CYS A 974 -26.05 16.27 7.89
C CYS A 974 -26.39 15.29 6.77
N ARG A 975 -27.01 14.15 7.11
CA ARG A 975 -27.44 13.14 6.14
C ARG A 975 -28.39 13.70 5.08
N SER A 976 -29.35 14.55 5.48
CA SER A 976 -30.27 15.21 4.54
C SER A 976 -29.57 16.14 3.53
N ARG A 977 -28.30 16.49 3.78
CA ARG A 977 -27.44 17.29 2.91
C ARG A 977 -26.37 16.47 2.18
N GLY A 978 -26.40 15.14 2.31
CA GLY A 978 -25.37 14.26 1.73
C GLY A 978 -24.02 14.34 2.45
N VAL A 979 -24.02 14.67 3.74
CA VAL A 979 -22.81 14.77 4.59
C VAL A 979 -22.85 13.74 5.71
N TYR A 980 -21.75 13.00 5.88
CA TYR A 980 -21.55 12.05 6.98
C TYR A 980 -21.10 12.81 8.23
N LEU A 981 -21.74 12.54 9.38
CA LEU A 981 -21.35 13.16 10.65
C LEU A 981 -20.47 12.20 11.45
N CYS A 982 -19.17 12.46 11.53
CA CYS A 982 -18.32 11.82 12.53
C CYS A 982 -18.49 12.56 13.86
N GLY A 983 -19.39 12.06 14.71
CA GLY A 983 -19.67 12.60 16.03
C GLY A 983 -18.86 11.95 17.14
N ARG A 984 -19.24 12.22 18.39
CA ARG A 984 -18.55 11.79 19.62
C ARG A 984 -18.19 10.31 19.65
N GLU A 985 -19.07 9.46 19.16
CA GLU A 985 -18.91 8.00 19.12
C GLU A 985 -17.73 7.58 18.23
N CYS A 986 -17.43 8.32 17.16
CA CYS A 986 -16.29 8.05 16.28
C CYS A 986 -14.95 8.37 16.95
N PHE A 987 -14.92 9.32 17.89
CA PHE A 987 -13.68 9.77 18.55
C PHE A 987 -13.36 8.98 19.82
N GLN A 988 -14.02 7.83 20.03
CA GLN A 988 -13.59 6.85 21.03
C GLN A 988 -12.32 6.13 20.56
N SER A 989 -11.55 5.59 21.52
CA SER A 989 -10.27 4.93 21.24
C SER A 989 -10.43 3.85 20.14
N GLY A 990 -9.63 3.96 19.07
CA GLY A 990 -9.62 3.05 17.94
C GLY A 990 -10.82 3.11 16.98
N MET A 991 -11.81 3.99 17.21
CA MET A 991 -13.04 4.01 16.41
C MET A 991 -12.98 4.90 15.16
N LEU A 992 -12.18 5.98 15.18
CA LEU A 992 -12.19 6.96 14.10
C LEU A 992 -11.68 6.34 12.79
N GLY A 993 -10.57 5.58 12.82
CA GLY A 993 -10.02 4.95 11.63
C GLY A 993 -11.01 3.97 10.98
N ARG A 994 -11.61 3.09 11.80
CA ARG A 994 -12.69 2.18 11.35
C ARG A 994 -13.86 2.95 10.73
N THR A 995 -14.20 4.10 11.29
CA THR A 995 -15.27 4.96 10.79
C THR A 995 -14.95 5.58 9.45
N LEU A 996 -13.77 6.18 9.28
CA LEU A 996 -13.36 6.80 8.02
C LEU A 996 -13.29 5.75 6.91
N THR A 997 -12.75 4.57 7.19
CA THR A 997 -12.73 3.44 6.25
C THR A 997 -14.14 2.95 5.91
N ALA A 998 -15.03 2.85 6.89
CA ALA A 998 -16.42 2.47 6.65
C ALA A 998 -17.15 3.52 5.79
N ILE A 999 -16.97 4.82 6.09
CA ILE A 999 -17.55 5.90 5.28
C ILE A 999 -17.00 5.83 3.86
N MET A 1000 -15.69 5.71 3.63
CA MET A 1000 -15.09 5.59 2.29
C MET A 1000 -15.76 4.48 1.46
N ASN A 1001 -16.06 3.35 2.10
CA ASN A 1001 -16.64 2.16 1.46
C ASN A 1001 -18.17 2.07 1.47
N ASP A 1002 -18.86 2.99 2.16
CA ASP A 1002 -20.31 2.93 2.32
C ASP A 1002 -21.10 3.03 1.01
N ALA A 1003 -21.95 2.05 0.73
CA ALA A 1003 -22.85 2.06 -0.43
C ALA A 1003 -24.32 1.95 -0.04
N VAL A 1004 -24.60 1.44 1.16
CA VAL A 1004 -25.95 1.08 1.64
C VAL A 1004 -26.30 1.75 2.97
N ASP A 1005 -25.54 2.75 3.41
CA ASP A 1005 -25.77 3.54 4.62
C ASP A 1005 -25.72 2.72 5.91
N THR A 1006 -24.75 1.80 6.00
CA THR A 1006 -24.49 0.96 7.19
C THR A 1006 -23.18 1.31 7.89
N TRP A 1007 -22.50 2.38 7.44
CA TRP A 1007 -21.18 2.78 7.92
C TRP A 1007 -21.08 3.04 9.42
N SER A 1008 -22.19 3.35 10.10
CA SER A 1008 -22.20 3.71 11.53
C SER A 1008 -22.76 2.61 12.43
N ASP A 1009 -23.17 1.46 11.90
CA ASP A 1009 -23.89 0.45 12.69
C ASP A 1009 -23.03 -0.14 13.82
N PHE A 1010 -21.72 -0.28 13.61
CA PHE A 1010 -20.79 -0.75 14.65
C PHE A 1010 -20.54 0.27 15.77
N LEU A 1011 -20.93 1.54 15.58
CA LEU A 1011 -20.86 2.61 16.58
C LEU A 1011 -22.13 2.68 17.43
N ARG A 1012 -23.21 2.01 17.03
CA ARG A 1012 -24.51 2.11 17.70
C ARG A 1012 -24.40 1.53 19.12
N PRO A 1013 -24.71 2.32 20.17
CA PRO A 1013 -24.69 1.80 21.52
C PRO A 1013 -25.69 0.64 21.67
N THR A 1014 -25.27 -0.44 22.33
CA THR A 1014 -26.19 -1.49 22.75
C THR A 1014 -27.02 -0.94 23.91
N ALA A 1015 -28.34 -1.09 23.84
CA ALA A 1015 -29.21 -0.67 24.93
C ALA A 1015 -28.78 -1.37 26.21
N ALA A 1016 -28.35 -0.61 27.21
CA ALA A 1016 -28.31 -1.11 28.58
C ALA A 1016 -29.73 -1.59 28.93
N PRO A 1017 -29.90 -2.77 29.55
CA PRO A 1017 -31.23 -3.21 29.95
C PRO A 1017 -31.89 -2.10 30.78
N VAL A 1018 -33.06 -1.65 30.34
CA VAL A 1018 -33.83 -0.60 31.00
C VAL A 1018 -34.03 -1.01 32.45
N ALA A 1019 -33.65 -0.14 33.40
CA ALA A 1019 -33.72 -0.43 34.84
C ALA A 1019 -35.12 -0.83 35.33
N ASP A 1020 -36.17 -0.54 34.55
CA ASP A 1020 -37.56 -0.89 34.84
C ASP A 1020 -38.03 -2.22 34.22
N SER A 1021 -37.17 -2.96 33.52
CA SER A 1021 -37.53 -4.26 32.90
C SER A 1021 -36.66 -5.44 33.30
N ILE A 1022 -36.05 -5.42 34.49
CA ILE A 1022 -35.66 -6.68 35.14
C ILE A 1022 -36.96 -7.23 35.76
N PRO A 1023 -37.62 -8.28 35.22
CA PRO A 1023 -38.62 -8.96 36.02
C PRO A 1023 -37.90 -9.39 37.30
N ALA A 1024 -38.38 -8.95 38.46
CA ALA A 1024 -37.83 -9.30 39.75
C ALA A 1024 -37.87 -10.83 39.90
N ARG A 1025 -36.84 -11.51 39.38
CA ARG A 1025 -36.67 -12.93 39.51
C ARG A 1025 -36.34 -13.10 40.99
N ILE A 1026 -37.31 -13.60 41.73
CA ILE A 1026 -37.10 -13.94 43.12
C ILE A 1026 -36.12 -15.10 43.13
N ILE A 1027 -34.91 -14.84 43.63
CA ILE A 1027 -33.87 -15.87 43.80
C ILE A 1027 -34.01 -16.36 45.24
N PRO A 1028 -34.39 -17.62 45.49
CA PRO A 1028 -34.28 -18.21 46.82
C PRO A 1028 -32.83 -18.12 47.28
N PHE A 1029 -32.58 -17.73 48.53
CA PHE A 1029 -31.21 -17.63 49.06
C PHE A 1029 -30.45 -18.96 48.94
N GLU A 1030 -31.17 -20.08 48.96
CA GLU A 1030 -30.64 -21.44 48.80
C GLU A 1030 -30.05 -21.70 47.40
N ASP A 1031 -30.46 -20.92 46.39
CA ASP A 1031 -30.05 -21.08 44.98
C ASP A 1031 -28.93 -20.10 44.59
N LEU A 1032 -28.43 -19.30 45.53
CA LEU A 1032 -27.35 -18.36 45.29
C LEU A 1032 -26.00 -19.10 45.26
N GLU A 1033 -25.19 -18.88 44.22
CA GLU A 1033 -23.86 -19.49 44.07
C GLU A 1033 -22.76 -18.42 43.93
N GLU A 1034 -21.58 -18.69 44.50
CA GLU A 1034 -20.40 -17.84 44.33
C GLU A 1034 -19.92 -17.86 42.87
N GLY A 1035 -19.46 -16.71 42.35
CA GLY A 1035 -19.04 -16.52 40.96
C GLY A 1035 -20.15 -16.09 40.00
N GLN A 1036 -21.43 -16.16 40.41
CA GLN A 1036 -22.54 -15.71 39.57
C GLN A 1036 -22.65 -14.18 39.54
N VAL A 1037 -22.96 -13.65 38.36
CA VAL A 1037 -23.01 -12.21 38.09
C VAL A 1037 -24.45 -11.73 37.99
N TYR A 1038 -24.77 -10.66 38.73
CA TYR A 1038 -26.08 -10.06 38.82
C TYR A 1038 -26.01 -8.55 38.56
N TYR A 1039 -27.11 -7.98 38.06
CA TYR A 1039 -27.35 -6.54 38.13
C TYR A 1039 -28.19 -6.27 39.36
N GLY A 1040 -27.73 -5.35 40.21
CA GLY A 1040 -28.41 -5.03 41.46
C GLY A 1040 -28.42 -3.55 41.74
N LYS A 1041 -29.43 -3.11 42.48
CA LYS A 1041 -29.61 -1.70 42.84
C LYS A 1041 -28.98 -1.40 44.18
N ILE A 1042 -28.25 -0.30 44.31
CA ILE A 1042 -27.73 0.18 45.59
C ILE A 1042 -28.92 0.70 46.41
N VAL A 1043 -29.18 0.07 47.55
CA VAL A 1043 -30.33 0.38 48.41
C VAL A 1043 -29.94 1.04 49.73
N GLY A 1044 -28.65 1.11 50.03
CA GLY A 1044 -28.16 1.81 51.21
C GLY A 1044 -26.63 1.86 51.23
N ILE A 1045 -26.06 3.00 51.65
CA ILE A 1045 -24.61 3.15 51.81
C ILE A 1045 -24.28 3.47 53.26
N ILE A 1046 -23.27 2.79 53.82
CA ILE A 1046 -22.66 3.09 55.12
C ILE A 1046 -21.16 3.27 54.95
N ALA A 1047 -20.48 3.83 55.97
CA ALA A 1047 -19.12 4.37 55.88
C ALA A 1047 -18.03 3.46 55.23
N LYS A 1048 -18.20 2.14 55.18
CA LYS A 1048 -17.26 1.20 54.52
C LYS A 1048 -17.91 0.11 53.67
N SER A 1049 -19.21 0.20 53.42
CA SER A 1049 -19.91 -0.75 52.56
C SER A 1049 -21.20 -0.17 51.97
N ALA A 1050 -21.55 -0.60 50.77
CA ALA A 1050 -22.85 -0.41 50.15
C ALA A 1050 -23.65 -1.72 50.16
N PHE A 1051 -24.97 -1.62 50.19
CA PHE A 1051 -25.88 -2.76 50.11
C PHE A 1051 -26.56 -2.80 48.73
N VAL A 1052 -26.45 -3.95 48.07
CA VAL A 1052 -26.93 -4.18 46.70
C VAL A 1052 -28.12 -5.15 46.74
N GLU A 1053 -29.30 -4.72 46.28
CA GLU A 1053 -30.47 -5.59 46.11
C GLU A 1053 -30.44 -6.24 44.72
N ILE A 1054 -30.26 -7.56 44.68
CA ILE A 1054 -30.25 -8.38 43.44
C ILE A 1054 -31.46 -9.33 43.33
N GLY A 1055 -32.50 -9.13 44.16
CA GLY A 1055 -33.73 -9.93 44.13
C GLY A 1055 -33.70 -11.23 44.96
N VAL A 1056 -32.70 -11.42 45.82
CA VAL A 1056 -32.58 -12.59 46.71
C VAL A 1056 -33.57 -12.51 47.87
N ARG A 1057 -34.28 -13.61 48.14
CA ARG A 1057 -35.21 -13.73 49.27
C ARG A 1057 -34.94 -14.99 50.08
N HIS A 1058 -35.04 -14.88 51.40
CA HIS A 1058 -35.05 -16.03 52.32
C HIS A 1058 -36.31 -15.96 53.19
N LYS A 1059 -37.14 -17.00 53.12
CA LYS A 1059 -38.43 -17.09 53.86
C LYS A 1059 -39.33 -15.85 53.70
N GLY A 1060 -39.33 -15.25 52.51
CA GLY A 1060 -40.17 -14.09 52.15
C GLY A 1060 -39.53 -12.73 52.38
N THR A 1061 -38.41 -12.64 53.10
CA THR A 1061 -37.69 -11.38 53.37
C THR A 1061 -36.59 -11.14 52.35
N VAL A 1062 -36.41 -9.89 51.92
CA VAL A 1062 -35.32 -9.47 51.01
C VAL A 1062 -33.98 -9.55 51.74
N VAL A 1063 -32.98 -10.13 51.07
CA VAL A 1063 -31.61 -10.20 51.56
C VAL A 1063 -30.72 -9.44 50.59
N ASN A 1064 -30.02 -8.41 51.08
CA ASN A 1064 -29.14 -7.56 50.26
C ASN A 1064 -27.69 -8.04 50.36
N GLY A 1065 -26.97 -7.98 49.23
CA GLY A 1065 -25.55 -8.28 49.17
C GLY A 1065 -24.71 -7.12 49.70
N ALA A 1066 -23.68 -7.42 50.49
CA ALA A 1066 -22.75 -6.40 50.98
C ALA A 1066 -21.59 -6.20 49.99
N LEU A 1067 -21.42 -4.97 49.50
CA LEU A 1067 -20.31 -4.51 48.68
C LEU A 1067 -19.37 -3.68 49.55
N PHE A 1068 -18.18 -4.18 49.86
CA PHE A 1068 -17.20 -3.45 50.68
C PHE A 1068 -16.41 -2.45 49.85
N ILE A 1069 -15.90 -1.39 50.49
CA ILE A 1069 -15.11 -0.33 49.84
C ILE A 1069 -13.91 -0.87 49.04
N SER A 1070 -13.34 -2.01 49.46
CA SER A 1070 -12.23 -2.69 48.78
C SER A 1070 -12.62 -3.42 47.49
N ASP A 1071 -13.92 -3.64 47.27
CA ASP A 1071 -14.46 -4.47 46.19
C ASP A 1071 -15.15 -3.62 45.09
N ILE A 1072 -15.01 -2.30 45.16
CA ILE A 1072 -15.65 -1.34 44.23
C ILE A 1072 -14.82 -1.10 42.97
N ALA A 1073 -13.50 -0.97 43.09
CA ALA A 1073 -12.60 -0.61 41.97
C ALA A 1073 -11.19 -1.22 42.11
N ASP A 1074 -10.41 -1.22 41.03
CA ASP A 1074 -9.00 -1.67 40.99
C ASP A 1074 -8.01 -0.69 41.64
N CYS A 1075 -8.46 0.50 42.01
CA CYS A 1075 -7.67 1.53 42.70
C CYS A 1075 -8.06 1.67 44.18
N TYR A 1076 -7.26 2.41 44.96
CA TYR A 1076 -7.58 2.70 46.36
C TYR A 1076 -8.80 3.63 46.46
N VAL A 1077 -9.86 3.17 47.13
CA VAL A 1077 -11.11 3.92 47.34
C VAL A 1077 -11.13 4.50 48.75
N SER A 1078 -11.10 5.83 48.86
CA SER A 1078 -11.19 6.55 50.15
C SER A 1078 -12.63 6.82 50.62
N ASP A 1079 -13.56 7.00 49.69
CA ASP A 1079 -14.99 7.19 49.94
C ASP A 1079 -15.81 6.42 48.90
N ILE A 1080 -16.86 5.71 49.34
CA ILE A 1080 -17.75 4.93 48.47
C ILE A 1080 -18.58 5.85 47.57
N HIS A 1081 -18.92 7.04 48.06
CA HIS A 1081 -19.76 8.00 47.34
C HIS A 1081 -19.12 8.57 46.07
N ASP A 1082 -17.80 8.43 45.93
CA ASP A 1082 -17.07 8.80 44.71
C ASP A 1082 -17.37 7.84 43.54
N PHE A 1083 -17.91 6.65 43.83
CA PHE A 1083 -18.09 5.57 42.85
C PHE A 1083 -19.54 5.12 42.68
N VAL A 1084 -20.35 5.14 43.75
CA VAL A 1084 -21.76 4.71 43.72
C VAL A 1084 -22.65 5.57 44.61
N GLN A 1085 -23.91 5.74 44.22
CA GLN A 1085 -24.96 6.42 44.97
C GLN A 1085 -26.16 5.50 45.25
N GLU A 1086 -26.95 5.81 46.27
CA GLU A 1086 -28.21 5.11 46.52
C GLU A 1086 -29.16 5.30 45.33
N GLY A 1087 -29.61 4.19 44.75
CA GLY A 1087 -30.42 4.18 43.53
C GLY A 1087 -29.69 3.66 42.30
N ASP A 1088 -28.36 3.65 42.28
CA ASP A 1088 -27.57 3.19 41.13
C ASP A 1088 -27.74 1.70 40.88
N VAL A 1089 -27.78 1.30 39.60
CA VAL A 1089 -27.79 -0.11 39.19
C VAL A 1089 -26.38 -0.51 38.79
N VAL A 1090 -25.78 -1.43 39.55
CA VAL A 1090 -24.40 -1.89 39.38
C VAL A 1090 -24.37 -3.37 38.99
N LYS A 1091 -23.39 -3.74 38.16
CA LYS A 1091 -23.09 -5.14 37.84
C LYS A 1091 -22.14 -5.67 38.91
N VAL A 1092 -22.49 -6.78 39.54
CA VAL A 1092 -21.74 -7.35 40.65
C VAL A 1092 -21.65 -8.87 40.54
N VAL A 1093 -20.55 -9.45 41.03
CA VAL A 1093 -20.40 -10.90 41.17
C VAL A 1093 -20.55 -11.29 42.64
N VAL A 1094 -21.20 -12.42 42.94
CA VAL A 1094 -21.28 -12.96 44.30
C VAL A 1094 -19.93 -13.56 44.67
N THR A 1095 -19.30 -13.07 45.72
CA THR A 1095 -17.94 -13.50 46.12
C THR A 1095 -17.91 -14.36 47.37
N TYR A 1096 -18.97 -14.33 48.17
CA TYR A 1096 -19.05 -15.10 49.41
C TYR A 1096 -20.49 -15.26 49.87
N ILE A 1097 -20.86 -16.46 50.36
CA ILE A 1097 -22.18 -16.74 50.94
C ILE A 1097 -22.01 -17.35 52.34
N ASP A 1098 -22.72 -16.80 53.34
CA ASP A 1098 -22.84 -17.36 54.70
C ASP A 1098 -24.29 -17.86 54.93
N PRO A 1099 -24.55 -19.16 54.74
CA PRO A 1099 -25.89 -19.74 54.93
C PRO A 1099 -26.38 -19.70 56.38
N GLN A 1100 -25.48 -19.71 57.38
CA GLN A 1100 -25.88 -19.71 58.79
C GLN A 1100 -26.42 -18.35 59.23
N LYS A 1101 -25.91 -17.27 58.64
CA LYS A 1101 -26.34 -15.89 58.93
C LYS A 1101 -27.28 -15.29 57.88
N THR A 1102 -27.54 -16.02 56.79
CA THR A 1102 -28.34 -15.55 55.65
C THR A 1102 -27.79 -14.23 55.09
N GLN A 1103 -26.49 -14.22 54.80
CA GLN A 1103 -25.78 -13.05 54.24
C GLN A 1103 -24.92 -13.46 53.05
N PHE A 1104 -24.71 -12.55 52.11
CA PHE A 1104 -23.78 -12.75 51.00
C PHE A 1104 -23.06 -11.44 50.67
N ARG A 1105 -21.89 -11.57 50.05
CA ARG A 1105 -21.04 -10.46 49.60
C ARG A 1105 -20.95 -10.43 48.10
N VAL A 1106 -20.78 -9.22 47.58
CA VAL A 1106 -20.66 -8.99 46.14
C VAL A 1106 -19.47 -8.08 45.84
N SER A 1107 -18.94 -8.17 44.62
CA SER A 1107 -17.82 -7.35 44.15
C SER A 1107 -18.13 -6.75 42.77
N MET A 1108 -17.80 -5.48 42.58
CA MET A 1108 -17.79 -4.82 41.27
C MET A 1108 -16.46 -5.04 40.54
N LYS A 1109 -15.39 -5.24 41.30
CA LYS A 1109 -14.03 -5.47 40.79
C LYS A 1109 -13.86 -6.83 40.11
N GLN A 1110 -14.47 -7.87 40.67
CA GLN A 1110 -14.27 -9.27 40.21
C GLN A 1110 -15.25 -9.70 39.12
N VAL A 1111 -15.97 -8.76 38.51
CA VAL A 1111 -16.91 -9.07 37.42
C VAL A 1111 -16.10 -9.49 36.18
N PRO A 1112 -16.29 -10.71 35.62
CA PRO A 1112 -15.59 -11.11 34.41
C PRO A 1112 -15.94 -10.18 33.24
N GLU A 1113 -14.94 -9.56 32.62
CA GLU A 1113 -15.05 -9.03 31.26
C GLU A 1113 -15.21 -10.24 30.33
N ARG A 1114 -16.23 -10.24 29.46
CA ARG A 1114 -16.57 -11.39 28.61
C ARG A 1114 -15.37 -11.82 27.74
N HIS A 1115 -14.66 -12.84 28.22
CA HIS A 1115 -13.92 -13.81 27.42
C HIS A 1115 -14.60 -15.16 27.64
N GLU A 1116 -15.72 -15.39 26.94
CA GLU A 1116 -16.21 -16.75 26.76
C GLU A 1116 -16.03 -17.14 25.30
N ILE A 1117 -15.02 -17.98 25.09
CA ILE A 1117 -14.88 -18.85 23.93
C ILE A 1117 -16.09 -19.79 23.98
N ILE A 1118 -17.07 -19.56 23.11
CA ILE A 1118 -18.06 -20.59 22.78
C ILE A 1118 -17.39 -21.46 21.71
N LYS A 1119 -17.11 -22.71 22.06
CA LYS A 1119 -16.78 -23.76 21.10
C LYS A 1119 -17.97 -24.09 20.21
#